data_AF-A0A1Z5SLM5-F1
#
_entry.id   AF-A0A1Z5SLM5-F1
#
_cell.length_a   1.000
_cell.length_b   1.000
_cell.length_c   1.000
_cell.angle_alpha   90.00
_cell.angle_beta   90.00
_cell.angle_gamma   90.00
#
_symmetry.space_group_name_H-M   'P 1'
#
loop_
_entity.id
_entity.type
_entity.pdbx_description
1 polymer ?
#
loop_
_entity_poly.entity_id
_entity_poly.type
_entity_poly.pdbx_seq_one_letter_code
_entity_poly.pdbx_strand_id
1 'polypeptide(L)'
;MTIELLSNSSVTFDKVGFEATSAHSSASELPAQLNTSNPTYDIIWGLGARAAEVSCVDAGNAPSTWQVTPEGALIRGQAPAQSVKGLTFENYTMEFSTKIVRGGIGWTVASGRVPYGAKFYLTTSEDSSDLPSYINRTLQPVDTLVFNYGWAIVNQTTLETGPNQYFPTEIALSEDAWYTISTTISSTGYNITVDGRFLAFVPITEQTMEAATGQRFGSGSPYVGTWGFGPWEDQAAWVKDVRVTAENGTTIYSNSMTTPSQVLGEYGVAPLEASVCLDGGKRDRLIWIGDFYHTERIIAASTLRYDYILGSIEHVFQWQKPNAPFKDFVPISLPMGADLRYLDGYTDQYAGLIDYQDLFVASVGNYFMSSGDVEGLRPTWPKLKNLVQARLAYIDPSTGLVAGIRGEPDPSYFLGQANGSANTALLAYTLRSLVPLATAMQEQSTAGLYSAVAANLSEATNRHLWNAELGIYSVSLDAPSNYSLASIAWTILSGTANSTQAASSIAKMEDLRLGVGYKSTSSEADGDEVELSANILGFVLDALFYAHHTLGVDSLGVAKGLLDDYWSSMVDQDEYRSGASWEYLYPDGSPGIDLFTSLSHPWGGAPTYVLPESVVGIRAVEPGYREWTLMPAVAEMGLEHASGTTVTPFGNIAVDWRVAEDGRIHCATIFSPKGTHGYYKVPKGFSALRDGNNVKGDRIEIPGGCKVELEVRRID
;
A
#
# COMPACT_ATOMS: atom_id res chain seq x y z
N MET A 1 -27.65 -3.78 -11.55
CA MET A 1 -28.83 -3.08 -12.11
C MET A 1 -29.88 -4.14 -12.40
N THR A 2 -31.11 -3.98 -11.94
CA THR A 2 -32.20 -4.92 -12.23
C THR A 2 -33.30 -4.13 -12.94
N ILE A 3 -33.83 -4.67 -14.03
CA ILE A 3 -34.93 -4.07 -14.78
C ILE A 3 -36.07 -5.08 -14.77
N GLU A 4 -37.18 -4.68 -14.17
CA GLU A 4 -38.41 -5.47 -14.10
C GLU A 4 -39.42 -4.93 -15.11
N LEU A 5 -39.93 -5.81 -15.97
CA LEU A 5 -40.94 -5.46 -16.97
C LEU A 5 -42.32 -5.62 -16.34
N LEU A 6 -42.96 -4.50 -15.98
CA LEU A 6 -44.29 -4.48 -15.35
C LEU A 6 -45.45 -4.83 -16.31
N SER A 7 -45.14 -5.22 -17.54
CA SER A 7 -46.10 -5.54 -18.59
C SER A 7 -45.48 -6.48 -19.62
N ASN A 8 -46.31 -7.03 -20.52
CA ASN A 8 -45.88 -7.93 -21.60
C ASN A 8 -45.16 -7.19 -22.77
N SER A 9 -44.36 -6.18 -22.42
CA SER A 9 -43.63 -5.30 -23.33
C SER A 9 -42.19 -5.78 -23.49
N SER A 10 -41.55 -5.50 -24.62
CA SER A 10 -40.13 -5.77 -24.82
C SER A 10 -39.27 -4.53 -24.56
N VAL A 11 -38.15 -4.71 -23.85
CA VAL A 11 -37.05 -3.74 -23.80
C VAL A 11 -35.88 -4.30 -24.61
N THR A 12 -35.29 -3.45 -25.44
CA THR A 12 -34.05 -3.75 -26.18
C THR A 12 -32.97 -2.80 -25.71
N PHE A 13 -31.84 -3.34 -25.28
CA PHE A 13 -30.65 -2.53 -24.97
C PHE A 13 -29.79 -2.44 -26.22
N ASP A 14 -29.60 -1.23 -26.73
CA ASP A 14 -28.68 -1.02 -27.85
C ASP A 14 -27.21 -1.14 -27.41
N LYS A 15 -26.91 -0.77 -26.15
CA LYS A 15 -25.59 -0.89 -25.52
C LYS A 15 -25.73 -1.12 -24.01
N VAL A 16 -24.88 -1.96 -23.47
CA VAL A 16 -24.62 -2.11 -22.03
C VAL A 16 -23.12 -1.99 -21.84
N GLY A 17 -22.69 -1.24 -20.83
CA GLY A 17 -21.27 -1.04 -20.52
C GLY A 17 -21.09 -0.71 -19.04
N PHE A 18 -19.85 -0.79 -18.58
CA PHE A 18 -19.45 -0.34 -17.25
C PHE A 18 -18.74 1.01 -17.37
N GLU A 19 -19.06 1.93 -16.46
CA GLU A 19 -18.26 3.13 -16.25
C GLU A 19 -17.23 2.80 -15.17
N ALA A 20 -15.94 2.90 -15.51
CA ALA A 20 -14.88 2.65 -14.53
C ALA A 20 -14.93 3.75 -13.46
N THR A 21 -14.90 3.35 -12.19
CA THR A 21 -14.84 4.29 -11.05
C THR A 21 -13.42 4.77 -10.77
N SER A 22 -12.43 4.27 -11.51
CA SER A 22 -11.04 4.68 -11.48
C SER A 22 -10.54 5.08 -12.87
N ALA A 23 -9.51 5.93 -12.90
CA ALA A 23 -8.89 6.35 -14.15
C ALA A 23 -8.13 5.18 -14.80
N HIS A 24 -8.06 5.20 -16.13
CA HIS A 24 -7.43 4.16 -16.93
C HIS A 24 -6.73 4.78 -18.15
N SER A 25 -6.04 5.89 -17.92
CA SER A 25 -5.45 6.70 -18.99
C SER A 25 -4.28 5.95 -19.63
N SER A 26 -4.07 6.14 -20.92
CA SER A 26 -2.82 5.66 -21.54
C SER A 26 -1.64 6.48 -21.03
N ALA A 27 -0.46 5.87 -20.96
CA ALA A 27 0.79 6.55 -20.58
C ALA A 27 1.04 7.86 -21.38
N SER A 28 0.65 7.88 -22.66
CA SER A 28 0.77 9.04 -23.55
C SER A 28 -0.18 10.20 -23.23
N GLU A 29 -1.25 9.96 -22.48
CA GLU A 29 -2.25 10.97 -22.09
C GLU A 29 -1.98 11.57 -20.71
N LEU A 30 -1.00 11.02 -19.98
CA LEU A 30 -0.65 11.50 -18.65
C LEU A 30 0.05 12.88 -18.73
N PRO A 31 -0.17 13.76 -17.71
CA PRO A 31 0.44 15.08 -17.69
C PRO A 31 1.97 15.07 -17.68
N ALA A 32 2.58 14.19 -16.88
CA ALA A 32 3.99 13.90 -16.94
C ALA A 32 4.22 12.74 -17.93
N GLN A 33 5.36 12.79 -18.63
CA GLN A 33 5.64 11.89 -19.75
C GLN A 33 7.09 11.40 -19.70
N LEU A 34 7.30 10.17 -20.17
CA LEU A 34 8.59 9.59 -20.49
C LEU A 34 8.52 8.97 -21.88
N ASN A 35 9.58 9.16 -22.68
CA ASN A 35 9.76 8.45 -23.93
C ASN A 35 11.26 8.21 -24.18
N THR A 36 11.65 6.98 -24.49
CA THR A 36 13.05 6.58 -24.65
C THR A 36 13.26 5.78 -25.93
N SER A 37 14.52 5.58 -26.31
CA SER A 37 14.85 4.66 -27.41
C SER A 37 14.64 3.19 -27.06
N ASN A 38 14.33 2.85 -25.81
CA ASN A 38 13.99 1.50 -25.37
C ASN A 38 12.50 1.43 -25.04
N PRO A 39 11.64 0.89 -25.92
CA PRO A 39 10.19 0.87 -25.69
C PRO A 39 9.80 0.10 -24.43
N THR A 40 10.61 -0.86 -23.97
CA THR A 40 10.36 -1.58 -22.72
C THR A 40 10.45 -0.65 -21.52
N TYR A 41 11.36 0.32 -21.51
CA TYR A 41 11.48 1.30 -20.40
C TYR A 41 10.27 2.23 -20.32
N ASP A 42 9.68 2.56 -21.47
CA ASP A 42 8.47 3.38 -21.54
C ASP A 42 7.26 2.61 -20.97
N ILE A 43 7.18 1.29 -21.25
CA ILE A 43 6.15 0.43 -20.67
C ILE A 43 6.38 0.24 -19.17
N ILE A 44 7.62 0.00 -18.73
CA ILE A 44 8.01 -0.12 -17.31
C ILE A 44 7.62 1.14 -16.54
N TRP A 45 7.85 2.33 -17.10
CA TRP A 45 7.40 3.60 -16.53
C TRP A 45 5.87 3.66 -16.38
N GLY A 46 5.13 3.17 -17.38
CA GLY A 46 3.67 3.13 -17.34
C GLY A 46 3.08 2.18 -16.29
N LEU A 47 3.81 1.14 -15.86
CA LEU A 47 3.31 0.14 -14.90
C LEU A 47 2.92 0.76 -13.55
N GLY A 48 3.77 1.63 -12.99
CA GLY A 48 3.48 2.27 -11.70
C GLY A 48 2.38 3.31 -11.82
N ALA A 49 2.38 4.12 -12.89
CA ALA A 49 1.32 5.08 -13.17
C ALA A 49 -0.06 4.39 -13.23
N ARG A 50 -0.14 3.26 -13.95
CA ARG A 50 -1.35 2.44 -14.00
C ARG A 50 -1.73 1.88 -12.64
N ALA A 51 -0.77 1.36 -11.87
CA ALA A 51 -1.04 0.85 -10.53
C ALA A 51 -1.64 1.94 -9.62
N ALA A 52 -1.11 3.16 -9.65
CA ALA A 52 -1.63 4.28 -8.86
C ALA A 52 -3.04 4.71 -9.29
N GLU A 53 -3.32 4.79 -10.60
CA GLU A 53 -4.68 5.10 -11.07
C GLU A 53 -5.73 4.08 -10.59
N VAL A 54 -5.35 2.80 -10.47
CA VAL A 54 -6.26 1.74 -10.02
C VAL A 54 -6.36 1.65 -8.49
N SER A 55 -5.27 1.95 -7.77
CA SER A 55 -5.21 1.87 -6.31
C SER A 55 -5.67 3.14 -5.60
N CYS A 56 -5.77 4.29 -6.28
CA CYS A 56 -6.30 5.52 -5.68
C CYS A 56 -7.78 5.71 -6.02
N VAL A 57 -8.57 6.06 -5.01
CA VAL A 57 -10.04 6.11 -5.08
C VAL A 57 -10.50 7.52 -4.72
N ASP A 58 -11.40 8.10 -5.52
CA ASP A 58 -12.01 9.40 -5.21
C ASP A 58 -12.95 9.32 -4.01
N ALA A 59 -13.08 10.44 -3.28
CA ALA A 59 -14.15 10.63 -2.32
C ALA A 59 -15.52 10.31 -2.95
N GLY A 60 -16.32 9.47 -2.28
CA GLY A 60 -17.63 9.04 -2.76
C GLY A 60 -17.63 7.86 -3.74
N ASN A 61 -16.48 7.45 -4.29
CA ASN A 61 -16.38 6.34 -5.26
C ASN A 61 -16.24 4.95 -4.61
N ALA A 62 -16.30 4.87 -3.27
CA ALA A 62 -16.53 3.63 -2.54
C ALA A 62 -17.78 3.77 -1.65
N PRO A 63 -18.99 3.58 -2.19
CA PRO A 63 -20.23 3.65 -1.42
C PRO A 63 -20.35 2.47 -0.44
N SER A 64 -21.25 2.59 0.53
CA SER A 64 -21.54 1.48 1.43
C SER A 64 -22.06 0.25 0.66
N THR A 65 -21.61 -0.94 1.07
CA THR A 65 -22.17 -2.20 0.57
C THR A 65 -23.52 -2.55 1.23
N TRP A 66 -23.94 -1.80 2.25
CA TRP A 66 -25.17 -2.01 3.01
C TRP A 66 -26.18 -0.88 2.77
N GLN A 67 -27.47 -1.20 2.79
CA GLN A 67 -28.54 -0.21 2.74
C GLN A 67 -29.32 -0.23 4.06
N VAL A 68 -29.16 0.81 4.88
CA VAL A 68 -29.78 0.92 6.20
C VAL A 68 -31.01 1.82 6.13
N THR A 69 -32.15 1.33 6.61
CA THR A 69 -33.44 2.01 6.61
C THR A 69 -34.18 1.75 7.94
N PRO A 70 -35.35 2.38 8.20
CA PRO A 70 -36.17 2.02 9.35
C PRO A 70 -36.64 0.55 9.39
N GLU A 71 -36.57 -0.18 8.26
CA GLU A 71 -36.87 -1.62 8.22
C GLU A 71 -35.71 -2.49 8.75
N GLY A 72 -34.48 -1.99 8.71
CA GLY A 72 -33.26 -2.71 9.09
C GLY A 72 -32.09 -2.41 8.15
N ALA A 73 -31.07 -3.26 8.16
CA ALA A 73 -29.95 -3.23 7.23
C ALA A 73 -30.14 -4.31 6.14
N LEU A 74 -30.30 -3.89 4.88
CA LEU A 74 -30.27 -4.80 3.73
C LEU A 74 -28.82 -5.07 3.34
N ILE A 75 -28.48 -6.36 3.33
CA ILE A 75 -27.13 -6.86 3.07
C ILE A 75 -27.21 -7.77 1.86
N ARG A 76 -26.32 -7.55 0.89
CA ARG A 76 -26.17 -8.39 -0.32
C ARG A 76 -24.93 -9.28 -0.17
N GLY A 77 -24.83 -10.27 -1.05
CA GLY A 77 -23.74 -11.24 -1.08
C GLY A 77 -22.36 -10.63 -0.93
N GLN A 78 -21.66 -10.95 0.15
CA GLN A 78 -20.31 -10.51 0.47
C GLN A 78 -19.74 -11.33 1.64
N ALA A 79 -18.42 -11.31 1.82
CA ALA A 79 -17.83 -11.82 3.05
C ALA A 79 -18.45 -11.09 4.26
N PRO A 80 -18.77 -11.78 5.37
CA PRO A 80 -19.39 -11.12 6.51
C PRO A 80 -18.60 -9.89 6.95
N ALA A 81 -19.28 -8.77 7.17
CA ALA A 81 -18.69 -7.57 7.75
C ALA A 81 -18.86 -7.62 9.26
N GLN A 82 -17.77 -7.52 10.02
CA GLN A 82 -17.77 -7.68 11.47
C GLN A 82 -18.05 -6.39 12.21
N SER A 83 -18.75 -6.46 13.35
CA SER A 83 -18.82 -5.32 14.27
C SER A 83 -17.45 -5.07 14.89
N VAL A 84 -16.99 -3.82 14.88
CA VAL A 84 -15.79 -3.38 15.60
C VAL A 84 -15.96 -3.42 17.14
N LYS A 85 -17.18 -3.66 17.62
CA LYS A 85 -17.46 -3.92 19.04
C LYS A 85 -17.41 -5.41 19.32
N GLY A 86 -17.28 -5.77 20.59
CA GLY A 86 -17.35 -7.17 20.99
C GLY A 86 -16.16 -8.03 20.57
N LEU A 87 -15.06 -7.44 20.06
CA LEU A 87 -13.83 -8.16 19.67
C LEU A 87 -13.23 -9.01 20.81
N THR A 88 -13.56 -8.70 22.07
CA THR A 88 -13.11 -9.43 23.27
C THR A 88 -14.26 -10.13 24.00
N PHE A 89 -15.46 -10.22 23.41
CA PHE A 89 -16.55 -10.95 24.02
C PHE A 89 -16.32 -12.45 23.90
N GLU A 90 -16.89 -13.21 24.83
CA GLU A 90 -16.74 -14.66 24.87
C GLU A 90 -18.03 -15.33 25.29
N ASN A 91 -18.22 -16.59 24.87
CA ASN A 91 -19.29 -17.49 25.35
C ASN A 91 -20.68 -16.83 25.37
N TYR A 92 -21.00 -16.07 24.33
CA TYR A 92 -22.23 -15.28 24.26
C TYR A 92 -23.30 -15.95 23.38
N THR A 93 -24.53 -15.50 23.56
CA THR A 93 -25.64 -15.72 22.63
C THR A 93 -25.86 -14.46 21.81
N MET A 94 -25.74 -14.57 20.48
CA MET A 94 -26.19 -13.54 19.55
C MET A 94 -27.58 -13.89 19.03
N GLU A 95 -28.50 -12.94 19.11
CA GLU A 95 -29.84 -13.01 18.53
C GLU A 95 -30.03 -11.85 17.54
N PHE A 96 -30.68 -12.11 16.40
CA PHE A 96 -31.02 -11.09 15.43
C PHE A 96 -32.29 -11.49 14.66
N SER A 97 -33.04 -10.50 14.20
CA SER A 97 -34.15 -10.71 13.25
C SER A 97 -33.63 -10.60 11.83
N THR A 98 -34.06 -11.51 10.95
CA THR A 98 -33.73 -11.50 9.53
C THR A 98 -34.95 -11.68 8.65
N LYS A 99 -34.94 -11.06 7.48
CA LYS A 99 -35.90 -11.33 6.40
C LYS A 99 -35.11 -11.64 5.14
N ILE A 100 -35.19 -12.89 4.67
CA ILE A 100 -34.48 -13.34 3.47
C ILE A 100 -35.17 -12.70 2.27
N VAL A 101 -34.43 -11.93 1.48
CA VAL A 101 -34.94 -11.30 0.24
C VAL A 101 -34.63 -12.16 -0.98
N ARG A 102 -33.52 -12.89 -0.92
CA ARG A 102 -33.10 -13.80 -1.98
C ARG A 102 -32.16 -14.87 -1.45
N GLY A 103 -32.54 -16.13 -1.62
CA GLY A 103 -31.71 -17.33 -1.51
C GLY A 103 -31.24 -17.71 -0.10
N GLY A 104 -30.87 -16.75 0.75
CA GLY A 104 -30.39 -17.03 2.10
C GLY A 104 -29.84 -15.82 2.88
N ILE A 105 -29.32 -16.12 4.07
CA ILE A 105 -28.65 -15.21 4.99
C ILE A 105 -27.31 -15.82 5.42
N GLY A 106 -26.31 -14.98 5.68
CA GLY A 106 -25.02 -15.41 6.20
C GLY A 106 -24.54 -14.56 7.38
N TRP A 107 -23.89 -15.21 8.35
CA TRP A 107 -23.37 -14.56 9.54
C TRP A 107 -22.14 -15.29 10.12
N THR A 108 -21.49 -14.64 11.08
CA THR A 108 -20.35 -15.18 11.84
C THR A 108 -20.47 -14.83 13.32
N VAL A 109 -19.86 -15.64 14.19
CA VAL A 109 -19.69 -15.39 15.63
C VAL A 109 -18.28 -15.81 16.04
N ALA A 110 -17.79 -15.31 17.19
CA ALA A 110 -16.44 -15.58 17.68
C ALA A 110 -15.34 -15.33 16.62
N SER A 111 -15.52 -14.27 15.83
CA SER A 111 -14.59 -13.88 14.76
C SER A 111 -13.70 -12.71 15.20
N GLY A 112 -12.54 -12.58 14.58
CA GLY A 112 -11.71 -11.38 14.73
C GLY A 112 -12.31 -10.20 13.97
N ARG A 113 -11.52 -9.13 13.76
CA ARG A 113 -11.93 -8.01 12.88
C ARG A 113 -11.85 -8.37 11.40
N VAL A 114 -10.95 -9.29 11.05
CA VAL A 114 -10.85 -9.87 9.70
C VAL A 114 -11.88 -11.00 9.60
N PRO A 115 -12.56 -11.17 8.46
CA PRO A 115 -13.63 -12.15 8.29
C PRO A 115 -13.11 -13.60 8.16
N TYR A 116 -12.26 -14.05 9.09
CA TYR A 116 -11.77 -15.42 9.19
C TYR A 116 -12.39 -16.12 10.41
N GLY A 117 -12.70 -17.42 10.27
CA GLY A 117 -13.25 -18.24 11.34
C GLY A 117 -14.62 -18.84 11.00
N ALA A 118 -15.50 -18.96 11.99
CA ALA A 118 -16.81 -19.62 11.85
C ALA A 118 -17.73 -18.89 10.88
N LYS A 119 -18.24 -19.56 9.85
CA LYS A 119 -19.17 -19.02 8.85
C LYS A 119 -20.44 -19.86 8.80
N PHE A 120 -21.58 -19.19 8.83
CA PHE A 120 -22.91 -19.79 8.79
C PHE A 120 -23.67 -19.21 7.61
N TYR A 121 -24.23 -20.07 6.75
CA TYR A 121 -25.11 -19.66 5.66
C TYR A 121 -26.39 -20.49 5.73
N LEU A 122 -27.53 -19.85 5.96
CA LEU A 122 -28.83 -20.50 5.96
C LEU A 122 -29.56 -20.17 4.66
N THR A 123 -29.89 -21.20 3.89
CA THR A 123 -30.56 -21.10 2.59
C THR A 123 -32.05 -21.42 2.70
N THR A 124 -32.83 -20.94 1.73
CA THR A 124 -34.28 -21.23 1.60
C THR A 124 -34.62 -21.71 0.18
N SER A 125 -35.77 -22.36 0.03
CA SER A 125 -36.24 -23.06 -1.17
C SER A 125 -37.23 -22.30 -2.06
N GLU A 126 -37.63 -21.07 -1.75
CA GLU A 126 -38.67 -20.39 -2.56
C GLU A 126 -38.20 -19.96 -3.97
N ASP A 127 -39.15 -20.08 -4.90
CA ASP A 127 -39.09 -20.12 -6.37
C ASP A 127 -37.71 -20.30 -7.06
N SER A 128 -37.38 -21.56 -7.36
CA SER A 128 -36.21 -21.95 -8.17
C SER A 128 -36.24 -21.42 -9.60
N SER A 129 -37.36 -20.82 -10.05
CA SER A 129 -37.47 -20.19 -11.37
C SER A 129 -36.88 -18.78 -11.43
N ASP A 130 -36.74 -18.08 -10.30
CA ASP A 130 -36.17 -16.72 -10.21
C ASP A 130 -34.75 -16.68 -9.64
N LEU A 131 -34.29 -17.76 -9.00
CA LEU A 131 -32.90 -17.89 -8.58
C LEU A 131 -32.03 -18.22 -9.81
N PRO A 132 -30.95 -17.46 -10.08
CA PRO A 132 -30.16 -17.66 -11.28
C PRO A 132 -29.68 -19.12 -11.39
N SER A 133 -29.81 -19.71 -12.57
CA SER A 133 -29.49 -21.13 -12.84
C SER A 133 -28.03 -21.51 -12.55
N TYR A 134 -27.17 -20.54 -12.31
CA TYR A 134 -25.76 -20.71 -11.98
C TYR A 134 -25.47 -20.82 -10.47
N ILE A 135 -26.47 -20.66 -9.60
CA ILE A 135 -26.28 -20.90 -8.15
C ILE A 135 -25.95 -22.38 -7.94
N ASN A 136 -24.75 -22.64 -7.43
CA ASN A 136 -24.26 -23.99 -7.17
C ASN A 136 -25.01 -24.61 -5.97
N ARG A 137 -26.08 -25.36 -6.25
CA ARG A 137 -26.89 -26.05 -5.23
C ARG A 137 -26.19 -27.22 -4.54
N THR A 138 -25.03 -27.65 -5.03
CA THR A 138 -24.16 -28.60 -4.30
C THR A 138 -23.44 -27.90 -3.16
N LEU A 139 -23.01 -26.65 -3.39
CA LEU A 139 -22.35 -25.83 -2.39
C LEU A 139 -23.35 -25.21 -1.40
N GLN A 140 -24.52 -24.82 -1.90
CA GLN A 140 -25.59 -24.22 -1.12
C GLN A 140 -26.92 -24.94 -1.39
N PRO A 141 -27.11 -26.13 -0.80
CA PRO A 141 -28.38 -26.84 -0.87
C PRO A 141 -29.48 -25.96 -0.29
N VAL A 142 -30.72 -26.08 -0.77
CA VAL A 142 -31.88 -25.35 -0.20
C VAL A 142 -32.21 -25.86 1.19
N ASP A 143 -32.88 -25.02 1.99
CA ASP A 143 -33.35 -25.36 3.34
C ASP A 143 -32.25 -26.03 4.19
N THR A 144 -31.05 -25.45 4.15
CA THR A 144 -29.87 -26.04 4.76
C THR A 144 -29.04 -24.95 5.41
N LEU A 145 -28.60 -25.20 6.65
CA LEU A 145 -27.50 -24.46 7.24
C LEU A 145 -26.19 -25.06 6.75
N VAL A 146 -25.41 -24.28 6.02
CA VAL A 146 -24.04 -24.59 5.63
C VAL A 146 -23.10 -23.95 6.64
N PHE A 147 -22.18 -24.74 7.17
CA PHE A 147 -21.11 -24.27 8.06
C PHE A 147 -19.74 -24.58 7.48
N ASN A 148 -18.83 -23.61 7.61
CA ASN A 148 -17.40 -23.82 7.43
C ASN A 148 -16.61 -22.99 8.44
N TYR A 149 -15.34 -23.31 8.58
CA TYR A 149 -14.39 -22.57 9.39
C TYR A 149 -13.17 -22.20 8.55
N GLY A 150 -12.86 -20.91 8.46
CA GLY A 150 -11.79 -20.37 7.62
C GLY A 150 -12.23 -19.12 6.88
N TRP A 151 -11.90 -19.04 5.60
CA TRP A 151 -12.20 -17.88 4.75
C TRP A 151 -13.61 -17.91 4.16
N ALA A 152 -14.09 -19.09 3.74
CA ALA A 152 -15.32 -19.22 2.97
C ALA A 152 -15.87 -20.67 3.02
N ILE A 153 -16.82 -20.99 2.15
CA ILE A 153 -17.30 -22.37 1.91
C ILE A 153 -16.68 -22.98 0.64
N VAL A 154 -15.78 -22.26 -0.05
CA VAL A 154 -15.07 -22.70 -1.24
C VAL A 154 -13.56 -22.61 -1.03
N ASN A 155 -12.84 -23.62 -1.48
CA ASN A 155 -11.39 -23.53 -1.58
C ASN A 155 -11.02 -22.58 -2.72
N GLN A 156 -10.08 -21.69 -2.45
CA GLN A 156 -9.38 -20.90 -3.46
C GLN A 156 -7.91 -21.30 -3.44
N THR A 157 -7.18 -21.04 -4.53
CA THR A 157 -5.81 -21.52 -4.77
C THR A 157 -4.86 -21.35 -3.58
N THR A 158 -5.05 -20.30 -2.76
CA THR A 158 -4.19 -19.93 -1.62
C THR A 158 -4.98 -19.67 -0.33
N LEU A 159 -6.30 -19.85 -0.36
CA LEU A 159 -7.22 -19.68 0.76
C LEU A 159 -7.99 -20.99 0.94
N GLU A 160 -7.27 -22.05 1.28
CA GLU A 160 -7.88 -23.33 1.58
C GLU A 160 -8.83 -23.19 2.78
N THR A 161 -9.96 -23.88 2.71
CA THR A 161 -10.95 -23.94 3.78
C THR A 161 -11.28 -25.39 4.08
N GLY A 162 -11.77 -25.65 5.29
CA GLY A 162 -12.13 -27.01 5.70
C GLY A 162 -13.27 -27.61 4.86
N PRO A 163 -13.66 -28.88 5.07
CA PRO A 163 -14.85 -29.43 4.44
C PRO A 163 -16.12 -28.74 4.96
N ASN A 164 -17.03 -28.40 4.05
CA ASN A 164 -18.35 -27.87 4.41
C ASN A 164 -19.14 -28.91 5.22
N GLN A 165 -19.79 -28.44 6.28
CA GLN A 165 -20.78 -29.20 7.03
C GLN A 165 -22.17 -28.71 6.64
N TYR A 166 -23.08 -29.66 6.38
CA TYR A 166 -24.44 -29.37 5.93
C TYR A 166 -25.44 -29.88 6.96
N PHE A 167 -26.34 -29.00 7.38
CA PHE A 167 -27.40 -29.30 8.34
C PHE A 167 -28.75 -28.96 7.69
N PRO A 168 -29.39 -29.93 6.99
CA PRO A 168 -30.73 -29.75 6.45
C PRO A 168 -31.71 -29.38 7.57
N THR A 169 -32.63 -28.47 7.30
CA THR A 169 -33.65 -28.04 8.27
C THR A 169 -35.05 -28.46 7.84
N GLU A 170 -35.87 -28.85 8.82
CA GLU A 170 -37.31 -29.07 8.63
C GLU A 170 -38.11 -27.77 8.83
N ILE A 171 -37.43 -26.67 9.18
CA ILE A 171 -38.06 -25.36 9.36
C ILE A 171 -38.40 -24.81 7.98
N ALA A 172 -39.69 -24.59 7.72
CA ALA A 172 -40.15 -23.96 6.50
C ALA A 172 -39.75 -22.47 6.50
N LEU A 173 -38.74 -22.14 5.70
CA LEU A 173 -38.29 -20.78 5.44
C LEU A 173 -38.86 -20.32 4.10
N SER A 174 -39.35 -19.09 4.06
CA SER A 174 -39.86 -18.42 2.86
C SER A 174 -39.14 -17.09 2.69
N GLU A 175 -39.04 -16.62 1.45
CA GLU A 175 -38.57 -15.26 1.20
C GLU A 175 -39.61 -14.25 1.72
N ASP A 176 -39.16 -13.03 2.01
CA ASP A 176 -39.98 -11.93 2.52
C ASP A 176 -40.72 -12.16 3.85
N ALA A 177 -40.38 -13.23 4.59
CA ALA A 177 -40.83 -13.48 5.95
C ALA A 177 -39.74 -13.15 7.00
N TRP A 178 -40.16 -12.59 8.14
CA TRP A 178 -39.27 -12.30 9.27
C TRP A 178 -39.10 -13.52 10.17
N TYR A 179 -37.85 -13.80 10.52
CA TYR A 179 -37.43 -14.86 11.44
C TYR A 179 -36.47 -14.30 12.49
N THR A 180 -36.47 -14.88 13.69
CA THR A 180 -35.47 -14.59 14.73
C THR A 180 -34.45 -15.73 14.78
N ILE A 181 -33.19 -15.44 14.46
CA ILE A 181 -32.09 -16.39 14.55
C ILE A 181 -31.33 -16.15 15.85
N SER A 182 -31.02 -17.22 16.58
CA SER A 182 -30.11 -17.19 17.72
C SER A 182 -28.95 -18.16 17.52
N THR A 183 -27.73 -17.71 17.79
CA THR A 183 -26.51 -18.53 17.82
C THR A 183 -25.89 -18.41 19.21
N THR A 184 -25.88 -19.51 19.97
CA THR A 184 -25.27 -19.59 21.30
C THR A 184 -23.94 -20.32 21.22
N ILE A 185 -22.88 -19.68 21.67
CA ILE A 185 -21.55 -20.28 21.83
C ILE A 185 -21.55 -21.09 23.13
N SER A 186 -21.29 -22.39 23.04
CA SER A 186 -21.08 -23.28 24.18
C SER A 186 -19.65 -23.82 24.19
N SER A 187 -19.26 -24.48 25.28
CA SER A 187 -17.95 -25.12 25.42
C SER A 187 -17.68 -26.26 24.43
N THR A 188 -18.68 -26.72 23.68
CA THR A 188 -18.56 -27.83 22.73
C THR A 188 -18.97 -27.48 21.30
N GLY A 189 -19.53 -26.29 21.06
CA GLY A 189 -20.05 -25.94 19.75
C GLY A 189 -20.93 -24.70 19.71
N TYR A 190 -21.60 -24.53 18.58
CA TYR A 190 -22.55 -23.46 18.32
C TYR A 190 -23.95 -24.06 18.23
N ASN A 191 -24.88 -23.56 19.05
CA ASN A 191 -26.28 -23.97 19.01
C ASN A 191 -27.12 -22.91 18.28
N ILE A 192 -27.77 -23.30 17.18
CA ILE A 192 -28.53 -22.41 16.31
C ILE A 192 -30.02 -22.70 16.43
N THR A 193 -30.81 -21.65 16.64
CA THR A 193 -32.28 -21.72 16.62
C THR A 193 -32.88 -20.69 15.67
N VAL A 194 -34.06 -21.00 15.15
CA VAL A 194 -34.90 -20.10 14.35
C VAL A 194 -36.29 -20.04 15.00
N ASP A 195 -36.74 -18.84 15.36
CA ASP A 195 -37.96 -18.59 16.13
C ASP A 195 -38.06 -19.46 17.40
N GLY A 196 -36.92 -19.63 18.07
CA GLY A 196 -36.80 -20.45 19.28
C GLY A 196 -36.86 -21.97 19.04
N ARG A 197 -37.02 -22.42 17.78
CA ARG A 197 -36.95 -23.84 17.40
C ARG A 197 -35.52 -24.23 17.08
N PHE A 198 -35.09 -25.38 17.58
CA PHE A 198 -33.77 -25.92 17.27
C PHE A 198 -33.61 -26.12 15.77
N LEU A 199 -32.53 -25.58 15.19
CA LEU A 199 -32.16 -25.78 13.80
C LEU A 199 -30.97 -26.74 13.69
N ALA A 200 -29.86 -26.43 14.37
CA ALA A 200 -28.65 -27.26 14.30
C ALA A 200 -27.74 -27.03 15.50
N PHE A 201 -26.89 -28.03 15.77
CA PHE A 201 -25.73 -27.91 16.65
C PHE A 201 -24.48 -28.19 15.82
N VAL A 202 -23.58 -27.20 15.75
CA VAL A 202 -22.31 -27.29 15.03
C VAL A 202 -21.20 -27.54 16.05
N PRO A 203 -20.55 -28.72 16.07
CA PRO A 203 -19.50 -29.01 17.02
C PRO A 203 -18.23 -28.20 16.73
N ILE A 204 -17.56 -27.72 17.77
CA ILE A 204 -16.19 -27.22 17.66
C ILE A 204 -15.26 -28.43 17.56
N THR A 205 -14.60 -28.56 16.41
CA THR A 205 -13.66 -29.65 16.13
C THR A 205 -12.21 -29.23 16.38
N GLU A 206 -11.28 -30.18 16.30
CA GLU A 206 -9.85 -29.87 16.31
C GLU A 206 -9.45 -28.89 15.20
N GLN A 207 -10.00 -29.05 13.98
CA GLN A 207 -9.76 -28.11 12.88
C GLN A 207 -10.29 -26.70 13.19
N THR A 208 -11.45 -26.62 13.85
CA THR A 208 -12.05 -25.35 14.28
C THR A 208 -11.13 -24.65 15.29
N MET A 209 -10.61 -25.41 16.26
CA MET A 209 -9.65 -24.91 17.25
C MET A 209 -8.36 -24.45 16.59
N GLU A 210 -7.75 -25.27 15.73
CA GLU A 210 -6.49 -24.97 15.06
C GLU A 210 -6.59 -23.73 14.19
N ALA A 211 -7.66 -23.59 13.40
CA ALA A 211 -7.87 -22.39 12.62
C ALA A 211 -8.12 -21.16 13.50
N ALA A 212 -8.76 -21.29 14.66
CA ALA A 212 -8.95 -20.16 15.57
C ALA A 212 -7.66 -19.68 16.25
N THR A 213 -6.79 -20.61 16.66
CA THR A 213 -5.64 -20.34 17.54
C THR A 213 -4.30 -20.30 16.82
N GLY A 214 -4.14 -21.12 15.77
CA GLY A 214 -2.88 -21.37 15.08
C GLY A 214 -2.64 -20.52 13.84
N GLN A 215 -3.63 -19.71 13.43
CA GLN A 215 -3.57 -18.93 12.19
C GLN A 215 -3.49 -17.43 12.46
N ARG A 216 -2.71 -16.73 11.63
CA ARG A 216 -2.46 -15.27 11.74
C ARG A 216 -3.75 -14.42 11.80
N PHE A 217 -4.82 -14.89 11.16
CA PHE A 217 -6.10 -14.18 11.04
C PHE A 217 -7.20 -14.71 11.98
N GLY A 218 -6.89 -15.72 12.79
CA GLY A 218 -7.82 -16.26 13.78
C GLY A 218 -8.17 -15.23 14.86
N SER A 219 -9.32 -15.42 15.50
CA SER A 219 -9.73 -14.65 16.70
C SER A 219 -8.91 -15.00 17.95
N GLY A 220 -8.01 -15.99 17.87
CA GLY A 220 -7.27 -16.54 18.99
C GLY A 220 -8.04 -17.61 19.77
N SER A 221 -9.35 -17.77 19.54
CA SER A 221 -10.19 -18.77 20.20
C SER A 221 -11.55 -18.89 19.50
N PRO A 222 -12.10 -20.10 19.28
CA PRO A 222 -13.41 -20.25 18.64
C PRO A 222 -14.58 -19.83 19.53
N TYR A 223 -14.28 -19.40 20.76
CA TYR A 223 -15.26 -18.92 21.75
C TYR A 223 -15.24 -17.40 21.91
N VAL A 224 -14.20 -16.72 21.40
CA VAL A 224 -13.92 -15.31 21.62
C VAL A 224 -14.04 -14.55 20.31
N GLY A 225 -14.58 -13.34 20.38
CA GLY A 225 -14.58 -12.42 19.26
C GLY A 225 -15.94 -11.78 19.02
N THR A 226 -16.02 -11.06 17.91
CA THR A 226 -17.21 -10.36 17.47
C THR A 226 -18.09 -11.24 16.57
N TRP A 227 -19.16 -10.63 16.06
CA TRP A 227 -20.07 -11.17 15.08
C TRP A 227 -20.09 -10.31 13.82
N GLY A 228 -20.71 -10.82 12.76
CA GLY A 228 -20.86 -10.08 11.51
C GLY A 228 -21.88 -10.71 10.58
N PHE A 229 -22.24 -9.98 9.53
CA PHE A 229 -23.29 -10.38 8.60
C PHE A 229 -22.82 -10.23 7.15
N GLY A 230 -23.18 -11.19 6.32
CA GLY A 230 -22.84 -11.24 4.90
C GLY A 230 -23.43 -12.51 4.29
N PRO A 231 -24.56 -12.43 3.56
CA PRO A 231 -25.06 -13.51 2.74
C PRO A 231 -24.02 -14.00 1.73
N TRP A 232 -24.21 -15.20 1.20
CA TRP A 232 -23.34 -15.71 0.14
C TRP A 232 -23.57 -14.98 -1.19
N GLU A 233 -22.72 -15.26 -2.18
CA GLU A 233 -22.85 -14.76 -3.55
C GLU A 233 -24.30 -14.91 -4.06
N ASP A 234 -24.81 -13.87 -4.71
CA ASP A 234 -26.19 -13.71 -5.21
C ASP A 234 -27.33 -13.78 -4.17
N GLN A 235 -27.03 -13.87 -2.88
CA GLN A 235 -28.04 -13.80 -1.82
C GLN A 235 -28.25 -12.38 -1.29
N ALA A 236 -29.39 -12.15 -0.66
CA ALA A 236 -29.69 -10.90 0.03
C ALA A 236 -30.66 -11.12 1.19
N ALA A 237 -30.44 -10.38 2.28
CA ALA A 237 -31.31 -10.44 3.45
C ALA A 237 -31.29 -9.11 4.23
N TRP A 238 -32.41 -8.79 4.87
CA TRP A 238 -32.48 -7.75 5.89
C TRP A 238 -32.05 -8.30 7.24
N VAL A 239 -31.35 -7.49 8.03
CA VAL A 239 -30.97 -7.79 9.43
C VAL A 239 -31.39 -6.64 10.33
N LYS A 240 -32.02 -6.94 11.48
CA LYS A 240 -32.37 -5.98 12.53
C LYS A 240 -32.38 -6.58 13.93
N ASP A 241 -32.54 -5.72 14.92
CA ASP A 241 -32.71 -6.10 16.33
C ASP A 241 -31.60 -7.04 16.83
N VAL A 242 -30.34 -6.71 16.52
CA VAL A 242 -29.17 -7.48 16.93
C VAL A 242 -28.94 -7.30 18.42
N ARG A 243 -28.84 -8.41 19.15
CA ARG A 243 -28.64 -8.45 20.59
C ARG A 243 -27.58 -9.47 20.95
N VAL A 244 -26.69 -9.11 21.87
CA VAL A 244 -25.71 -10.05 22.43
C VAL A 244 -25.88 -10.14 23.93
N THR A 245 -25.97 -11.38 24.41
CA THR A 245 -26.21 -11.73 25.81
C THR A 245 -25.06 -12.59 26.29
N ALA A 246 -24.41 -12.19 27.38
CA ALA A 246 -23.35 -12.96 28.03
C ALA A 246 -23.91 -14.28 28.60
N GLU A 247 -23.03 -15.24 28.89
CA GLU A 247 -23.40 -16.54 29.47
C GLU A 247 -24.26 -16.42 30.75
N ASN A 248 -24.04 -15.37 31.54
CA ASN A 248 -24.82 -15.11 32.77
C ASN A 248 -26.23 -14.52 32.52
N GLY A 249 -26.65 -14.38 31.26
CA GLY A 249 -27.95 -13.82 30.86
C GLY A 249 -28.00 -12.30 30.74
N THR A 250 -26.90 -11.59 30.98
CA THR A 250 -26.86 -10.12 30.87
C THR A 250 -26.76 -9.69 29.40
N THR A 251 -27.65 -8.81 28.94
CA THR A 251 -27.48 -8.17 27.63
C THR A 251 -26.28 -7.22 27.68
N ILE A 252 -25.24 -7.52 26.91
CA ILE A 252 -23.99 -6.73 26.84
C ILE A 252 -23.92 -5.86 25.59
N TYR A 253 -24.80 -6.09 24.62
CA TYR A 253 -24.93 -5.26 23.42
C TYR A 253 -26.35 -5.34 22.84
N SER A 254 -26.80 -4.23 22.24
CA SER A 254 -27.99 -4.20 21.40
C SER A 254 -27.88 -3.12 20.33
N ASN A 255 -28.35 -3.40 19.12
CA ASN A 255 -28.46 -2.45 18.02
C ASN A 255 -29.68 -2.79 17.15
N SER A 256 -30.55 -1.81 16.90
CA SER A 256 -31.75 -2.02 16.08
C SER A 256 -31.44 -2.20 14.59
N MET A 257 -30.24 -1.83 14.15
CA MET A 257 -29.80 -1.83 12.75
C MET A 257 -30.61 -0.91 11.82
N THR A 258 -31.21 0.15 12.36
CA THR A 258 -32.10 1.06 11.60
C THR A 258 -31.52 2.46 11.38
N THR A 259 -30.38 2.77 12.01
CA THR A 259 -29.75 4.10 11.95
C THR A 259 -28.46 4.02 11.14
N PRO A 260 -28.40 4.55 9.90
CA PRO A 260 -27.22 4.43 9.03
C PRO A 260 -25.94 4.92 9.70
N SER A 261 -26.01 6.07 10.39
CA SER A 261 -24.86 6.61 11.08
C SER A 261 -24.35 5.69 12.19
N GLN A 262 -25.15 4.83 12.82
CA GLN A 262 -24.64 3.91 13.84
C GLN A 262 -24.12 2.62 13.24
N VAL A 263 -24.81 2.10 12.22
CA VAL A 263 -24.57 0.77 11.66
C VAL A 263 -23.36 0.77 10.73
N LEU A 264 -23.31 1.67 9.76
CA LEU A 264 -22.34 1.55 8.66
C LEU A 264 -20.89 1.62 9.16
N GLY A 265 -20.60 2.56 10.06
CA GLY A 265 -19.27 2.69 10.66
C GLY A 265 -18.92 1.58 11.65
N GLU A 266 -19.90 0.99 12.34
CA GLU A 266 -19.64 -0.10 13.30
C GLU A 266 -19.22 -1.38 12.58
N TYR A 267 -19.83 -1.65 11.42
CA TYR A 267 -19.54 -2.86 10.64
C TYR A 267 -18.44 -2.66 9.60
N GLY A 268 -17.72 -1.52 9.62
CA GLY A 268 -16.63 -1.25 8.68
C GLY A 268 -17.08 -1.13 7.22
N VAL A 269 -18.32 -0.71 6.98
CA VAL A 269 -18.94 -0.58 5.64
C VAL A 269 -19.42 0.85 5.39
N ALA A 270 -18.85 1.84 6.08
CA ALA A 270 -19.14 3.24 5.82
C ALA A 270 -18.72 3.62 4.38
N PRO A 271 -19.42 4.56 3.73
CA PRO A 271 -18.93 5.13 2.50
C PRO A 271 -17.60 5.85 2.75
N LEU A 272 -16.69 5.78 1.78
CA LEU A 272 -15.46 6.56 1.82
C LEU A 272 -15.74 8.02 1.43
N GLU A 273 -15.47 8.95 2.34
CA GLU A 273 -15.71 10.39 2.13
C GLU A 273 -14.44 11.19 1.75
N ALA A 274 -13.28 10.53 1.69
CA ALA A 274 -12.00 11.13 1.35
C ALA A 274 -11.40 10.47 0.11
N SER A 275 -10.66 11.25 -0.68
CA SER A 275 -9.85 10.70 -1.76
C SER A 275 -8.58 10.08 -1.15
N VAL A 276 -8.36 8.77 -1.33
CA VAL A 276 -7.26 8.04 -0.68
C VAL A 276 -6.58 7.08 -1.65
N CYS A 277 -5.32 6.74 -1.36
CA CYS A 277 -4.60 5.70 -2.07
C CYS A 277 -4.44 4.44 -1.21
N LEU A 278 -4.67 3.30 -1.86
CA LEU A 278 -4.56 1.96 -1.30
C LEU A 278 -3.23 1.33 -1.72
N ASP A 279 -2.88 0.24 -1.06
CA ASP A 279 -1.79 -0.66 -1.44
C ASP A 279 -1.98 -1.31 -2.81
N GLY A 280 -3.21 -1.76 -3.12
CA GLY A 280 -3.49 -2.51 -4.32
C GLY A 280 -4.88 -2.27 -4.88
N GLY A 281 -5.01 -2.48 -6.20
CA GLY A 281 -6.28 -2.30 -6.92
C GLY A 281 -7.33 -3.39 -6.63
N LYS A 282 -6.89 -4.55 -6.16
CA LYS A 282 -7.74 -5.75 -5.99
C LYS A 282 -7.51 -6.47 -4.67
N ARG A 283 -6.27 -6.90 -4.42
CA ARG A 283 -5.86 -7.57 -3.16
C ARG A 283 -5.73 -6.52 -2.06
N ASP A 284 -6.08 -6.92 -0.83
CA ASP A 284 -6.14 -6.15 0.43
C ASP A 284 -7.04 -4.89 0.39
N ARG A 285 -6.75 -3.94 -0.50
CA ARG A 285 -7.46 -2.65 -0.65
C ARG A 285 -7.48 -1.87 0.66
N LEU A 286 -6.32 -1.82 1.32
CA LEU A 286 -6.09 -1.13 2.58
C LEU A 286 -5.23 0.11 2.36
N ILE A 287 -5.40 1.11 3.21
CA ILE A 287 -4.57 2.31 3.20
C ILE A 287 -3.27 1.99 3.96
N TRP A 288 -2.30 1.40 3.26
CA TRP A 288 -0.98 1.10 3.82
C TRP A 288 -0.04 2.32 3.72
N ILE A 289 0.37 2.83 4.88
CA ILE A 289 1.12 4.10 4.93
C ILE A 289 2.59 3.95 4.48
N GLY A 290 3.15 2.74 4.52
CA GLY A 290 4.50 2.47 4.03
C GLY A 290 4.56 2.47 2.50
N ASP A 291 3.57 1.85 1.87
CA ASP A 291 3.41 1.75 0.42
C ASP A 291 3.15 3.13 -0.23
N PHE A 292 2.54 4.02 0.55
CA PHE A 292 2.30 5.39 0.17
C PHE A 292 3.59 6.16 -0.18
N TYR A 293 4.76 5.75 0.32
CA TYR A 293 6.06 6.31 -0.11
C TYR A 293 6.25 6.25 -1.62
N HIS A 294 6.01 5.08 -2.23
CA HIS A 294 6.13 4.92 -3.69
C HIS A 294 4.96 5.58 -4.40
N THR A 295 3.76 5.41 -3.86
CA THR A 295 2.52 5.92 -4.48
C THR A 295 2.55 7.44 -4.65
N GLU A 296 2.99 8.18 -3.62
CA GLU A 296 3.13 9.64 -3.65
C GLU A 296 4.05 10.07 -4.80
N ARG A 297 5.25 9.49 -4.89
CA ARG A 297 6.23 9.82 -5.92
C ARG A 297 5.76 9.44 -7.32
N ILE A 298 5.07 8.30 -7.45
CA ILE A 298 4.46 7.87 -8.71
C ILE A 298 3.44 8.91 -9.17
N ILE A 299 2.52 9.35 -8.31
CA ILE A 299 1.53 10.37 -8.66
C ILE A 299 2.21 11.66 -9.09
N ALA A 300 3.24 12.11 -8.35
CA ALA A 300 4.00 13.31 -8.67
C ALA A 300 4.75 13.22 -10.02
N ALA A 301 5.15 12.01 -10.44
CA ALA A 301 5.87 11.76 -11.68
C ALA A 301 4.97 11.30 -12.85
N SER A 302 3.65 11.23 -12.65
CA SER A 302 2.70 10.72 -13.67
C SER A 302 1.39 11.51 -13.73
N THR A 303 0.40 11.13 -12.91
CA THR A 303 -1.00 11.60 -13.00
C THR A 303 -1.22 13.01 -12.44
N LEU A 304 -0.35 13.46 -11.52
CA LEU A 304 -0.45 14.73 -10.79
C LEU A 304 -1.77 14.96 -10.05
N ARG A 305 -2.45 13.88 -9.68
CA ARG A 305 -3.61 13.93 -8.78
C ARG A 305 -3.14 14.19 -7.35
N TYR A 306 -2.58 15.38 -7.11
CA TYR A 306 -2.13 15.82 -5.79
C TYR A 306 -3.26 15.87 -4.75
N ASP A 307 -4.51 15.91 -5.19
CA ASP A 307 -5.67 15.73 -4.33
C ASP A 307 -5.74 14.31 -3.72
N TYR A 308 -5.26 13.27 -4.40
CA TYR A 308 -5.08 11.94 -3.80
C TYR A 308 -3.99 11.93 -2.73
N ILE A 309 -2.90 12.65 -2.96
CA ILE A 309 -1.78 12.72 -2.01
C ILE A 309 -2.22 13.45 -0.74
N LEU A 310 -2.73 14.68 -0.88
CA LEU A 310 -3.22 15.46 0.25
C LEU A 310 -4.38 14.77 0.96
N GLY A 311 -5.34 14.24 0.21
CA GLY A 311 -6.49 13.52 0.77
C GLY A 311 -6.07 12.31 1.61
N SER A 312 -5.08 11.53 1.14
CA SER A 312 -4.52 10.41 1.90
C SER A 312 -3.82 10.86 3.17
N ILE A 313 -2.97 11.90 3.07
CA ILE A 313 -2.25 12.47 4.22
C ILE A 313 -3.23 12.95 5.29
N GLU A 314 -4.21 13.77 4.89
CA GLU A 314 -5.24 14.30 5.79
C GLU A 314 -6.06 13.17 6.41
N HIS A 315 -6.52 12.21 5.60
CA HIS A 315 -7.31 11.08 6.06
C HIS A 315 -6.55 10.28 7.13
N VAL A 316 -5.32 9.87 6.87
CA VAL A 316 -4.50 9.10 7.82
C VAL A 316 -4.26 9.89 9.11
N PHE A 317 -3.96 11.19 9.03
CA PHE A 317 -3.75 12.01 10.23
C PHE A 317 -5.02 12.26 11.05
N GLN A 318 -6.22 12.10 10.50
CA GLN A 318 -7.46 12.11 11.31
C GLN A 318 -7.47 11.00 12.35
N TRP A 319 -6.79 9.88 12.05
CA TRP A 319 -6.70 8.70 12.91
C TRP A 319 -5.51 8.73 13.88
N GLN A 320 -4.80 9.85 14.02
CA GLN A 320 -3.71 9.94 15.00
C GLN A 320 -4.22 9.68 16.43
N LYS A 321 -3.60 8.71 17.12
CA LYS A 321 -4.04 8.25 18.44
C LYS A 321 -3.72 9.27 19.54
N PRO A 322 -4.71 9.67 20.38
CA PRO A 322 -4.47 10.65 21.43
C PRO A 322 -3.78 10.07 22.69
N ASN A 323 -3.84 8.75 22.86
CA ASN A 323 -3.49 8.07 24.11
C ASN A 323 -2.53 6.88 23.87
N ALA A 324 -1.81 6.49 24.92
CA ALA A 324 -0.95 5.31 24.94
C ALA A 324 -1.77 4.02 24.67
N PRO A 325 -1.13 2.93 24.17
CA PRO A 325 0.30 2.80 23.90
C PRO A 325 0.74 3.47 22.58
N PHE A 326 -0.18 3.70 21.65
CA PHE A 326 0.12 4.26 20.32
C PHE A 326 0.02 5.78 20.25
N LYS A 327 0.30 6.49 21.35
CA LYS A 327 0.12 7.94 21.37
C LYS A 327 0.88 8.60 20.22
N ASP A 328 0.20 9.48 19.48
CA ASP A 328 0.68 10.24 18.34
C ASP A 328 1.02 9.40 17.08
N PHE A 329 0.80 8.08 17.09
CA PHE A 329 0.93 7.23 15.91
C PHE A 329 -0.31 7.32 15.02
N VAL A 330 -0.13 7.06 13.72
CA VAL A 330 -1.21 6.88 12.75
C VAL A 330 -1.35 5.39 12.38
N PRO A 331 -2.53 4.93 11.89
CA PRO A 331 -2.70 3.52 11.54
C PRO A 331 -1.81 3.14 10.36
N ILE A 332 -1.23 1.94 10.40
CA ILE A 332 -0.37 1.39 9.34
C ILE A 332 -1.15 0.87 8.14
N SER A 333 -2.39 0.37 8.32
CA SER A 333 -3.17 -0.33 7.28
C SER A 333 -4.68 -0.12 7.42
N LEU A 334 -5.14 1.13 7.42
CA LEU A 334 -6.55 1.43 7.69
C LEU A 334 -7.48 0.86 6.58
N PRO A 335 -8.54 0.11 6.90
CA PRO A 335 -9.47 -0.39 5.88
C PRO A 335 -10.42 0.71 5.40
N MET A 336 -10.83 0.59 4.14
CA MET A 336 -11.99 1.35 3.66
C MET A 336 -13.23 1.02 4.48
N GLY A 337 -14.10 2.02 4.67
CA GLY A 337 -15.32 1.88 5.45
C GLY A 337 -15.13 1.93 6.97
N ALA A 338 -13.89 2.11 7.43
CA ALA A 338 -13.62 2.47 8.82
C ALA A 338 -14.20 3.85 9.17
N ASP A 339 -14.65 3.99 10.42
CA ASP A 339 -15.24 5.23 10.92
C ASP A 339 -14.57 5.66 12.22
N LEU A 340 -14.15 6.94 12.24
CA LEU A 340 -13.35 7.53 13.31
C LEU A 340 -14.03 7.45 14.68
N ARG A 341 -15.36 7.34 14.74
CA ARG A 341 -16.10 7.17 16.01
C ARG A 341 -15.76 5.86 16.72
N TYR A 342 -15.18 4.90 15.99
CA TYR A 342 -14.75 3.61 16.50
C TYR A 342 -13.22 3.48 16.54
N LEU A 343 -12.48 4.60 16.60
CA LEU A 343 -11.01 4.64 16.61
C LEU A 343 -10.35 3.64 17.58
N ASP A 344 -10.94 3.38 18.75
CA ASP A 344 -10.40 2.42 19.73
C ASP A 344 -10.54 0.95 19.29
N GLY A 345 -11.53 0.63 18.45
CA GLY A 345 -11.72 -0.70 17.86
C GLY A 345 -10.69 -1.07 16.78
N TYR A 346 -9.85 -0.13 16.36
CA TYR A 346 -8.80 -0.32 15.34
C TYR A 346 -7.39 -0.30 15.93
N THR A 347 -7.23 -0.58 17.22
CA THR A 347 -5.94 -0.50 17.91
C THR A 347 -4.87 -1.44 17.32
N ASP A 348 -5.29 -2.57 16.78
CA ASP A 348 -4.45 -3.53 16.06
C ASP A 348 -3.90 -2.99 14.73
N GLN A 349 -4.46 -1.91 14.19
CA GLN A 349 -3.96 -1.22 13.00
C GLN A 349 -2.81 -0.24 13.28
N TYR A 350 -2.26 -0.19 14.49
CA TYR A 350 -1.13 0.68 14.84
C TYR A 350 0.12 -0.12 15.25
N ALA A 351 -0.02 -1.44 15.44
CA ALA A 351 1.02 -2.33 15.92
C ALA A 351 1.86 -2.91 14.77
N GLY A 352 3.04 -3.47 15.07
CA GLY A 352 3.80 -4.25 14.08
C GLY A 352 4.83 -3.40 13.35
N LEU A 353 4.47 -2.74 12.24
CA LEU A 353 5.45 -2.15 11.30
C LEU A 353 5.78 -0.69 11.63
N ILE A 354 6.80 -0.48 12.47
CA ILE A 354 7.10 0.85 13.00
C ILE A 354 7.78 1.76 11.96
N ASP A 355 8.62 1.20 11.09
CA ASP A 355 9.27 1.90 9.97
C ASP A 355 8.28 2.43 8.93
N TYR A 356 7.06 1.91 8.86
CA TYR A 356 6.01 2.44 7.99
C TYR A 356 5.61 3.87 8.39
N GLN A 357 5.73 4.23 9.68
CA GLN A 357 5.54 5.61 10.11
C GLN A 357 6.61 6.53 9.49
N ASP A 358 7.86 6.05 9.40
CA ASP A 358 8.99 6.84 8.88
C ASP A 358 8.92 6.99 7.35
N LEU A 359 8.46 5.94 6.63
CA LEU A 359 8.15 5.98 5.19
C LEU A 359 7.00 6.96 4.90
N PHE A 360 5.94 6.92 5.68
CA PHE A 360 4.80 7.83 5.53
C PHE A 360 5.22 9.28 5.75
N VAL A 361 5.99 9.56 6.81
CA VAL A 361 6.51 10.91 7.05
C VAL A 361 7.45 11.37 5.93
N ALA A 362 8.27 10.46 5.37
CA ALA A 362 9.12 10.77 4.23
C ALA A 362 8.30 11.17 2.99
N SER A 363 7.17 10.51 2.74
CA SER A 363 6.25 10.86 1.64
C SER A 363 5.72 12.30 1.76
N VAL A 364 5.46 12.80 2.97
CA VAL A 364 5.04 14.20 3.19
C VAL A 364 6.16 15.18 2.80
N GLY A 365 7.40 14.85 3.12
CA GLY A 365 8.57 15.63 2.71
C GLY A 365 8.77 15.62 1.19
N ASN A 366 8.64 14.45 0.56
CA ASN A 366 8.75 14.29 -0.89
C ASN A 366 7.65 15.04 -1.64
N TYR A 367 6.41 14.95 -1.16
CA TYR A 367 5.29 15.74 -1.67
C TYR A 367 5.56 17.24 -1.57
N PHE A 368 6.10 17.71 -0.45
CA PHE A 368 6.47 19.12 -0.32
C PHE A 368 7.56 19.52 -1.32
N MET A 369 8.55 18.65 -1.55
CA MET A 369 9.59 18.91 -2.54
C MET A 369 9.04 18.99 -3.97
N SER A 370 8.07 18.15 -4.33
CA SER A 370 7.47 18.14 -5.67
C SER A 370 6.48 19.28 -5.90
N SER A 371 5.68 19.63 -4.89
CA SER A 371 4.57 20.58 -4.99
C SER A 371 4.86 21.99 -4.47
N GLY A 372 5.76 22.13 -3.49
CA GLY A 372 5.93 23.37 -2.73
C GLY A 372 4.69 23.78 -1.92
N ASP A 373 3.73 22.88 -1.69
CA ASP A 373 2.44 23.22 -1.08
C ASP A 373 2.50 23.35 0.45
N VAL A 374 2.82 24.55 0.91
CA VAL A 374 2.79 24.89 2.34
C VAL A 374 1.36 24.96 2.88
N GLU A 375 0.40 25.45 2.08
CA GLU A 375 -0.95 25.71 2.57
C GLU A 375 -1.74 24.42 2.76
N GLY A 376 -1.62 23.45 1.85
CA GLY A 376 -2.22 22.13 1.99
C GLY A 376 -1.67 21.33 3.17
N LEU A 377 -0.38 21.48 3.49
CA LEU A 377 0.25 20.78 4.61
C LEU A 377 0.11 21.49 5.97
N ARG A 378 -0.28 22.77 5.98
CA ARG A 378 -0.40 23.57 7.20
C ARG A 378 -1.35 22.95 8.26
N PRO A 379 -2.53 22.40 7.91
CA PRO A 379 -3.44 21.80 8.88
C PRO A 379 -2.88 20.53 9.55
N THR A 380 -2.08 19.75 8.82
CA THR A 380 -1.52 18.47 9.32
C THR A 380 -0.16 18.64 10.00
N TRP A 381 0.53 19.76 9.78
CA TRP A 381 1.85 20.05 10.35
C TRP A 381 1.98 19.80 11.88
N PRO A 382 1.04 20.23 12.75
CA PRO A 382 1.14 19.93 14.18
C PRO A 382 1.10 18.42 14.48
N LYS A 383 0.25 17.66 13.78
CA LYS A 383 0.14 16.21 13.93
C LYS A 383 1.37 15.48 13.40
N LEU A 384 1.92 15.94 12.28
CA LEU A 384 3.17 15.45 11.73
C LEU A 384 4.32 15.61 12.74
N LYS A 385 4.45 16.77 13.38
CA LYS A 385 5.45 16.99 14.43
C LYS A 385 5.27 16.07 15.63
N ASN A 386 4.04 15.82 16.06
CA ASN A 386 3.76 14.89 17.15
C ASN A 386 4.19 13.46 16.78
N LEU A 387 3.89 13.01 15.55
CA LEU A 387 4.33 11.70 15.06
C LEU A 387 5.86 11.60 15.04
N VAL A 388 6.54 12.59 14.47
CA VAL A 388 8.02 12.65 14.49
C VAL A 388 8.55 12.59 15.91
N GLN A 389 7.98 13.36 16.85
CA GLN A 389 8.40 13.36 18.25
C GLN A 389 8.20 11.99 18.91
N ALA A 390 7.12 11.28 18.60
CA ALA A 390 6.89 9.92 19.08
C ALA A 390 7.91 8.93 18.48
N ARG A 391 8.28 9.10 17.21
CA ARG A 391 9.33 8.31 16.55
C ARG A 391 10.72 8.56 17.13
N LEU A 392 11.06 9.80 17.51
CA LEU A 392 12.35 10.10 18.14
C LEU A 392 12.55 9.36 19.48
N ALA A 393 11.49 8.95 20.16
CA ALA A 393 11.57 8.16 21.40
C ALA A 393 12.09 6.72 21.18
N TYR A 394 12.14 6.24 19.93
CA TYR A 394 12.66 4.91 19.57
C TYR A 394 14.18 4.92 19.33
N ILE A 395 14.84 6.07 19.41
CA ILE A 395 16.30 6.15 19.35
C ILE A 395 16.85 5.64 20.68
N ASP A 396 17.65 4.57 20.65
CA ASP A 396 18.31 4.03 21.83
C ASP A 396 19.35 5.04 22.33
N PRO A 397 19.22 5.57 23.57
CA PRO A 397 20.14 6.57 24.10
C PRO A 397 21.57 6.05 24.30
N SER A 398 21.78 4.73 24.32
CA SER A 398 23.10 4.12 24.48
C SER A 398 23.88 3.96 23.18
N THR A 399 23.19 3.68 22.07
CA THR A 399 23.81 3.43 20.75
C THR A 399 23.61 4.59 19.78
N GLY A 400 22.56 5.40 19.98
CA GLY A 400 22.12 6.42 19.02
C GLY A 400 21.42 5.85 17.79
N LEU A 401 21.14 4.54 17.75
CA LEU A 401 20.45 3.86 16.65
C LEU A 401 18.95 3.80 16.88
N VAL A 402 18.17 3.64 15.80
CA VAL A 402 16.72 3.37 15.92
C VAL A 402 16.54 1.93 16.40
N ALA A 403 15.92 1.78 17.55
CA ALA A 403 15.66 0.52 18.22
C ALA A 403 14.17 0.39 18.55
N GLY A 404 13.85 -0.25 19.68
CA GLY A 404 12.52 -0.24 20.26
C GLY A 404 12.48 0.56 21.56
N ILE A 405 11.31 1.12 21.90
CA ILE A 405 11.02 1.42 23.31
C ILE A 405 10.93 0.06 24.02
N ARG A 406 11.66 -0.13 25.13
CA ARG A 406 11.44 -1.31 25.99
C ARG A 406 10.02 -1.21 26.58
N GLY A 407 9.07 -1.93 25.98
CA GLY A 407 7.68 -2.01 26.44
C GLY A 407 6.70 -2.22 25.28
N GLU A 408 5.54 -2.82 25.58
CA GLU A 408 4.51 -3.18 24.60
C GLU A 408 3.98 -1.97 23.78
N PRO A 409 3.77 -2.14 22.47
CA PRO A 409 3.97 -3.37 21.70
C PRO A 409 5.40 -3.54 21.19
N ASP A 410 5.86 -4.79 21.12
CA ASP A 410 7.15 -5.18 20.53
C ASP A 410 7.31 -4.60 19.11
N PRO A 411 8.32 -3.76 18.83
CA PRO A 411 8.46 -3.12 17.54
C PRO A 411 8.98 -4.10 16.49
N SER A 412 8.11 -4.50 15.58
CA SER A 412 8.53 -5.15 14.33
C SER A 412 8.92 -4.09 13.30
N TYR A 413 9.69 -4.52 12.33
CA TYR A 413 10.22 -3.66 11.26
C TYR A 413 10.13 -4.45 9.96
N PHE A 414 9.66 -3.82 8.89
CA PHE A 414 9.59 -4.45 7.57
C PHE A 414 10.97 -4.46 6.89
N LEU A 415 11.68 -3.33 6.94
CA LEU A 415 12.93 -3.10 6.21
C LEU A 415 14.18 -3.67 6.90
N GLY A 416 14.07 -4.09 8.16
CA GLY A 416 15.22 -4.53 8.94
C GLY A 416 14.87 -4.92 10.36
N GLN A 417 15.76 -4.65 11.30
CA GLN A 417 15.59 -4.99 12.71
C GLN A 417 15.85 -3.78 13.61
N ALA A 418 15.47 -3.88 14.89
CA ALA A 418 15.86 -2.90 15.90
C ALA A 418 17.39 -2.77 15.97
N ASN A 419 17.90 -1.56 16.27
CA ASN A 419 19.31 -1.22 16.19
C ASN A 419 19.93 -1.54 14.81
N GLY A 420 19.14 -1.40 13.75
CA GLY A 420 19.50 -1.80 12.39
C GLY A 420 19.82 -0.65 11.44
N SER A 421 20.58 -0.97 10.38
CA SER A 421 21.07 0.02 9.41
C SER A 421 19.94 0.66 8.61
N ALA A 422 19.06 -0.17 8.04
CA ALA A 422 17.93 0.31 7.22
C ALA A 422 17.04 1.29 7.99
N ASN A 423 16.54 0.89 9.16
CA ASN A 423 15.60 1.69 9.96
C ASN A 423 16.23 3.00 10.47
N THR A 424 17.50 2.95 10.91
CA THR A 424 18.20 4.14 11.40
C THR A 424 18.49 5.12 10.27
N ALA A 425 18.93 4.61 9.12
CA ALA A 425 19.20 5.43 7.95
C ALA A 425 17.92 6.00 7.32
N LEU A 426 16.82 5.24 7.31
CA LEU A 426 15.50 5.72 6.90
C LEU A 426 15.06 6.91 7.76
N LEU A 427 15.07 6.81 9.09
CA LEU A 427 14.69 7.94 9.94
C LEU A 427 15.59 9.16 9.69
N ALA A 428 16.89 8.94 9.45
CA ALA A 428 17.81 10.02 9.09
C ALA A 428 17.49 10.67 7.72
N TYR A 429 17.01 9.89 6.75
CA TYR A 429 16.48 10.41 5.49
C TYR A 429 15.19 11.20 5.69
N THR A 430 14.22 10.61 6.40
CA THR A 430 12.91 11.21 6.72
C THR A 430 13.05 12.57 7.40
N LEU A 431 13.91 12.68 8.42
CA LEU A 431 14.14 13.96 9.10
C LEU A 431 14.75 15.02 8.17
N ARG A 432 15.65 14.62 7.27
CA ARG A 432 16.23 15.52 6.26
C ARG A 432 15.20 16.00 5.25
N SER A 433 14.31 15.12 4.77
CA SER A 433 13.27 15.50 3.81
C SER A 433 12.25 16.49 4.40
N LEU A 434 12.09 16.53 5.73
CA LEU A 434 11.24 17.51 6.41
C LEU A 434 11.90 18.88 6.68
N VAL A 435 13.23 19.02 6.54
CA VAL A 435 13.92 20.29 6.84
C VAL A 435 13.42 21.46 5.97
N PRO A 436 13.22 21.30 4.64
CA PRO A 436 12.64 22.35 3.80
C PRO A 436 11.22 22.73 4.25
N LEU A 437 10.39 21.74 4.61
CA LEU A 437 9.02 21.97 5.06
C LEU A 437 8.99 22.74 6.40
N ALA A 438 9.78 22.32 7.39
CA ALA A 438 9.91 23.03 8.66
C ALA A 438 10.36 24.48 8.47
N THR A 439 11.30 24.71 7.55
CA THR A 439 11.76 26.05 7.18
C THR A 439 10.65 26.89 6.55
N ALA A 440 9.89 26.31 5.61
CA ALA A 440 8.76 26.98 4.97
C ALA A 440 7.60 27.27 5.95
N MET A 441 7.46 26.44 6.99
CA MET A 441 6.55 26.66 8.12
C MET A 441 7.06 27.72 9.13
N GLN A 442 8.22 28.34 8.87
CA GLN A 442 8.88 29.32 9.74
C GLN A 442 9.29 28.76 11.11
N GLU A 443 9.58 27.46 11.18
CA GLU A 443 10.03 26.78 12.39
C GLU A 443 11.52 26.39 12.33
N GLN A 444 12.39 27.39 12.32
CA GLN A 444 13.85 27.20 12.24
C GLN A 444 14.42 26.28 13.34
N SER A 445 13.86 26.32 14.55
CA SER A 445 14.26 25.42 15.64
C SER A 445 13.95 23.96 15.33
N THR A 446 12.79 23.70 14.72
CA THR A 446 12.37 22.36 14.30
C THR A 446 13.25 21.87 13.16
N ALA A 447 13.51 22.71 12.16
CA ALA A 447 14.45 22.42 11.06
C ALA A 447 15.86 22.09 11.58
N GLY A 448 16.36 22.87 12.54
CA GLY A 448 17.66 22.66 13.19
C GLY A 448 17.71 21.36 13.99
N LEU A 449 16.65 21.03 14.74
CA LEU A 449 16.52 19.75 15.46
C LEU A 449 16.57 18.57 14.49
N TYR A 450 15.77 18.59 13.43
CA TYR A 450 15.71 17.50 12.45
C TYR A 450 17.06 17.29 11.76
N SER A 451 17.73 18.38 11.37
CA SER A 451 19.08 18.34 10.78
C SER A 451 20.10 17.72 11.75
N ALA A 452 20.09 18.13 13.02
CA ALA A 452 21.03 17.64 14.02
C ALA A 452 20.81 16.16 14.35
N VAL A 453 19.56 15.75 14.52
CA VAL A 453 19.23 14.35 14.81
C VAL A 453 19.55 13.45 13.63
N ALA A 454 19.23 13.86 12.40
CA ALA A 454 19.60 13.12 11.20
C ALA A 454 21.12 12.89 11.08
N ALA A 455 21.92 13.92 11.37
CA ALA A 455 23.38 13.81 11.39
C ALA A 455 23.88 12.82 12.47
N ASN A 456 23.32 12.88 13.68
CA ASN A 456 23.67 11.96 14.76
C ASN A 456 23.31 10.50 14.43
N LEU A 457 22.16 10.25 13.81
CA LEU A 457 21.75 8.92 13.36
C LEU A 457 22.73 8.37 12.32
N SER A 458 23.10 9.18 11.31
CA SER A 458 24.10 8.79 10.31
C SER A 458 25.48 8.52 10.94
N GLU A 459 25.90 9.29 11.94
CA GLU A 459 27.15 9.04 12.67
C GLU A 459 27.08 7.73 13.46
N ALA A 460 25.97 7.48 14.17
CA ALA A 460 25.76 6.25 14.92
C ALA A 460 25.75 5.02 14.01
N THR A 461 25.06 5.07 12.86
CA THR A 461 25.07 4.00 11.86
C THR A 461 26.49 3.70 11.37
N ASN A 462 27.28 4.72 11.01
CA ASN A 462 28.66 4.51 10.58
C ASN A 462 29.56 3.98 11.71
N ARG A 463 29.34 4.41 12.94
CA ARG A 463 30.17 3.99 14.08
C ARG A 463 29.91 2.53 14.46
N HIS A 464 28.65 2.11 14.42
CA HIS A 464 28.22 0.84 15.02
C HIS A 464 27.90 -0.25 14.02
N LEU A 465 27.49 0.11 12.80
CA LEU A 465 26.95 -0.85 11.83
C LEU A 465 27.76 -0.93 10.52
N TRP A 466 28.72 -0.02 10.30
CA TRP A 466 29.67 -0.19 9.19
C TRP A 466 30.71 -1.26 9.55
N ASN A 467 30.72 -2.36 8.80
CA ASN A 467 31.72 -3.40 8.90
C ASN A 467 32.77 -3.20 7.81
N ALA A 468 33.91 -2.59 8.15
CA ALA A 468 34.97 -2.30 7.20
C ALA A 468 35.71 -3.54 6.66
N GLU A 469 35.71 -4.65 7.39
CA GLU A 469 36.34 -5.90 6.96
C GLU A 469 35.53 -6.58 5.86
N LEU A 470 34.20 -6.60 6.03
CA LEU A 470 33.28 -7.19 5.05
C LEU A 470 32.85 -6.21 3.96
N GLY A 471 33.04 -4.90 4.18
CA GLY A 471 32.65 -3.85 3.24
C GLY A 471 31.14 -3.65 3.14
N ILE A 472 30.41 -3.86 4.25
CA ILE A 472 28.93 -3.84 4.32
C ILE A 472 28.44 -3.02 5.50
N TYR A 473 27.18 -2.59 5.43
CA TYR A 473 26.39 -2.18 6.58
C TYR A 473 25.63 -3.37 7.15
N SER A 474 25.87 -3.68 8.42
CA SER A 474 25.23 -4.78 9.12
C SER A 474 23.72 -4.54 9.27
N VAL A 475 22.89 -5.58 9.14
CA VAL A 475 21.43 -5.44 9.31
C VAL A 475 21.06 -4.99 10.72
N SER A 476 21.83 -5.39 11.74
CA SER A 476 21.68 -5.00 13.13
C SER A 476 22.96 -5.27 13.93
N LEU A 477 23.01 -4.78 15.18
CA LEU A 477 24.08 -5.09 16.12
C LEU A 477 24.20 -6.59 16.43
N ASP A 478 23.09 -7.33 16.39
CA ASP A 478 23.04 -8.76 16.72
C ASP A 478 23.41 -9.65 15.53
N ALA A 479 23.44 -9.08 14.32
CA ALA A 479 23.82 -9.77 13.08
C ALA A 479 24.92 -9.00 12.32
N PRO A 480 26.12 -8.84 12.91
CA PRO A 480 27.18 -7.96 12.39
C PRO A 480 27.77 -8.39 11.05
N SER A 481 27.54 -9.64 10.64
CA SER A 481 28.01 -10.18 9.35
C SER A 481 26.93 -10.26 8.27
N ASN A 482 25.66 -9.97 8.62
CA ASN A 482 24.56 -10.00 7.65
C ASN A 482 24.29 -8.61 7.11
N TYR A 483 23.87 -8.51 5.85
CA TYR A 483 23.48 -7.25 5.20
C TYR A 483 22.23 -7.46 4.34
N SER A 484 21.52 -6.38 4.06
CA SER A 484 20.28 -6.41 3.28
C SER A 484 20.26 -5.33 2.20
N LEU A 485 19.48 -5.55 1.16
CA LEU A 485 19.22 -4.56 0.11
C LEU A 485 18.68 -3.24 0.68
N ALA A 486 17.78 -3.33 1.67
CA ALA A 486 17.27 -2.15 2.37
C ALA A 486 18.36 -1.38 3.13
N SER A 487 19.32 -2.09 3.75
CA SER A 487 20.46 -1.44 4.44
C SER A 487 21.36 -0.71 3.45
N ILE A 488 21.60 -1.30 2.27
CA ILE A 488 22.35 -0.67 1.18
C ILE A 488 21.62 0.58 0.69
N ALA A 489 20.33 0.45 0.34
CA ALA A 489 19.54 1.54 -0.22
C ALA A 489 19.44 2.74 0.74
N TRP A 490 19.02 2.52 1.98
CA TRP A 490 18.76 3.61 2.91
C TRP A 490 20.03 4.29 3.42
N THR A 491 21.15 3.56 3.57
CA THR A 491 22.43 4.19 3.95
C THR A 491 22.96 5.10 2.84
N ILE A 492 22.72 4.75 1.57
CA ILE A 492 23.05 5.59 0.40
C ILE A 492 22.09 6.78 0.30
N LEU A 493 20.78 6.56 0.29
CA LEU A 493 19.76 7.61 0.10
C LEU A 493 19.79 8.65 1.23
N SER A 494 20.05 8.21 2.46
CA SER A 494 20.25 9.12 3.58
C SER A 494 21.57 9.89 3.47
N GLY A 495 22.52 9.50 2.62
CA GLY A 495 23.86 10.08 2.62
C GLY A 495 24.68 9.70 3.85
N THR A 496 24.32 8.61 4.53
CA THR A 496 25.12 8.01 5.61
C THR A 496 26.38 7.37 5.03
N ALA A 497 26.26 6.68 3.90
CA ALA A 497 27.38 6.08 3.19
C ALA A 497 28.15 7.13 2.37
N ASN A 498 29.48 7.15 2.52
CA ASN A 498 30.35 7.86 1.59
C ASN A 498 30.55 7.06 0.29
N SER A 499 31.25 7.64 -0.70
CA SER A 499 31.46 6.98 -2.00
C SER A 499 32.13 5.61 -1.92
N THR A 500 33.13 5.43 -1.05
CA THR A 500 33.80 4.12 -0.88
C THR A 500 32.89 3.09 -0.21
N GLN A 501 32.14 3.51 0.82
CA GLN A 501 31.20 2.63 1.52
C GLN A 501 30.05 2.20 0.61
N ALA A 502 29.50 3.14 -0.16
CA ALA A 502 28.46 2.89 -1.15
C ALA A 502 28.96 1.94 -2.24
N ALA A 503 30.13 2.20 -2.84
CA ALA A 503 30.72 1.33 -3.87
C ALA A 503 30.93 -0.10 -3.36
N SER A 504 31.48 -0.25 -2.15
CA SER A 504 31.69 -1.56 -1.53
C SER A 504 30.37 -2.29 -1.24
N SER A 505 29.37 -1.57 -0.73
CA SER A 505 28.05 -2.14 -0.41
C SER A 505 27.28 -2.55 -1.68
N ILE A 506 27.35 -1.75 -2.75
CA ILE A 506 26.74 -2.09 -4.04
C ILE A 506 27.42 -3.31 -4.66
N ALA A 507 28.75 -3.40 -4.60
CA ALA A 507 29.47 -4.58 -5.08
C ALA A 507 29.03 -5.89 -4.38
N LYS A 508 28.54 -5.78 -3.14
CA LYS A 508 28.00 -6.90 -2.37
C LYS A 508 26.58 -7.33 -2.75
N MET A 509 25.90 -6.59 -3.63
CA MET A 509 24.61 -7.05 -4.15
C MET A 509 24.75 -8.30 -5.02
N GLU A 510 25.88 -8.54 -5.67
CA GLU A 510 26.07 -9.75 -6.49
C GLU A 510 25.95 -11.04 -5.67
N ASP A 511 26.40 -11.01 -4.41
CA ASP A 511 26.22 -12.12 -3.46
C ASP A 511 24.74 -12.41 -3.14
N LEU A 512 23.82 -11.48 -3.46
CA LEU A 512 22.36 -11.59 -3.28
C LEU A 512 21.61 -11.87 -4.59
N ARG A 513 22.30 -11.96 -5.73
CA ARG A 513 21.66 -12.18 -7.04
C ARG A 513 20.94 -13.52 -7.03
N LEU A 514 19.66 -13.51 -7.41
CA LEU A 514 18.83 -14.71 -7.49
C LEU A 514 17.88 -14.57 -8.69
N GLY A 515 18.20 -15.30 -9.76
CA GLY A 515 17.44 -15.26 -11.01
C GLY A 515 17.39 -13.86 -11.63
N VAL A 516 16.17 -13.39 -11.93
CA VAL A 516 15.92 -12.06 -12.53
C VAL A 516 16.22 -10.88 -11.61
N GLY A 517 16.35 -11.10 -10.29
CA GLY A 517 16.52 -10.03 -9.31
C GLY A 517 17.46 -10.41 -8.16
N TYR A 518 17.13 -9.93 -6.97
CA TYR A 518 17.97 -10.07 -5.78
C TYR A 518 17.11 -10.40 -4.56
N LYS A 519 17.58 -11.35 -3.75
CA LYS A 519 16.95 -11.70 -2.47
C LYS A 519 17.20 -10.60 -1.43
N SER A 520 16.34 -10.48 -0.43
CA SER A 520 16.29 -9.27 0.41
C SER A 520 17.46 -9.14 1.38
N THR A 521 17.99 -10.26 1.86
CA THR A 521 19.04 -10.32 2.89
C THR A 521 20.04 -11.45 2.64
N SER A 522 21.28 -11.26 3.08
CA SER A 522 22.35 -12.27 2.96
C SER A 522 22.10 -13.53 3.78
N SER A 523 21.17 -13.47 4.76
CA SER A 523 20.78 -14.62 5.58
C SER A 523 19.67 -15.48 4.98
N GLU A 524 19.02 -15.00 3.93
CA GLU A 524 17.97 -15.72 3.22
C GLU A 524 18.60 -16.82 2.36
N ALA A 525 18.08 -18.03 2.47
CA ALA A 525 18.54 -19.14 1.63
C ALA A 525 18.04 -18.96 0.20
N ASP A 526 18.79 -19.47 -0.77
CA ASP A 526 18.34 -19.49 -2.15
C ASP A 526 17.22 -20.51 -2.33
N GLY A 527 16.27 -20.22 -3.21
CA GLY A 527 15.17 -21.10 -3.57
C GLY A 527 14.34 -20.52 -4.70
N ASP A 528 13.63 -21.40 -5.42
CA ASP A 528 12.86 -21.03 -6.61
C ASP A 528 11.57 -20.26 -6.29
N GLU A 529 11.15 -20.24 -5.03
CA GLU A 529 9.95 -19.56 -4.52
C GLU A 529 10.30 -18.37 -3.59
N VAL A 530 11.56 -17.91 -3.62
CA VAL A 530 11.97 -16.74 -2.85
C VAL A 530 11.32 -15.49 -3.45
N GLU A 531 10.54 -14.77 -2.65
CA GLU A 531 9.88 -13.53 -3.03
C GLU A 531 10.91 -12.39 -3.17
N LEU A 532 11.17 -12.00 -4.42
CA LEU A 532 11.98 -10.84 -4.76
C LEU A 532 11.09 -9.59 -4.68
N SER A 533 11.31 -8.75 -3.67
CA SER A 533 10.46 -7.59 -3.35
C SER A 533 10.65 -6.40 -4.29
N ALA A 534 9.61 -6.04 -5.04
CA ALA A 534 9.62 -4.87 -5.90
C ALA A 534 9.72 -3.57 -5.09
N ASN A 535 9.17 -3.57 -3.86
CA ASN A 535 9.27 -2.46 -2.91
C ASN A 535 10.73 -2.17 -2.54
N ILE A 536 11.47 -3.19 -2.07
CA ILE A 536 12.87 -3.05 -1.66
C ILE A 536 13.75 -2.72 -2.86
N LEU A 537 13.55 -3.40 -3.99
CA LEU A 537 14.27 -3.13 -5.23
C LEU A 537 14.00 -1.72 -5.77
N GLY A 538 12.81 -1.16 -5.54
CA GLY A 538 12.49 0.22 -5.86
C GLY A 538 13.36 1.22 -5.09
N PHE A 539 13.60 1.01 -3.79
CA PHE A 539 14.55 1.83 -3.02
C PHE A 539 15.98 1.67 -3.53
N VAL A 540 16.38 0.44 -3.87
CA VAL A 540 17.72 0.13 -4.40
C VAL A 540 17.93 0.84 -5.74
N LEU A 541 16.96 0.82 -6.65
CA LEU A 541 17.06 1.47 -7.94
C LEU A 541 17.33 2.98 -7.78
N ASP A 542 16.57 3.66 -6.92
CA ASP A 542 16.80 5.07 -6.60
C ASP A 542 18.19 5.30 -5.98
N ALA A 543 18.59 4.44 -5.04
CA ALA A 543 19.91 4.49 -4.39
C ALA A 543 21.07 4.33 -5.38
N LEU A 544 20.96 3.43 -6.36
CA LEU A 544 21.99 3.22 -7.40
C LEU A 544 22.16 4.49 -8.23
N PHE A 545 21.06 5.08 -8.72
CA PHE A 545 21.14 6.34 -9.44
C PHE A 545 21.64 7.49 -8.57
N TYR A 546 21.25 7.57 -7.30
CA TYR A 546 21.79 8.55 -6.37
C TYR A 546 23.30 8.37 -6.16
N ALA A 547 23.78 7.13 -6.01
CA ALA A 547 25.20 6.83 -5.85
C ALA A 547 26.01 7.23 -7.09
N HIS A 548 25.48 6.97 -8.29
CA HIS A 548 26.09 7.44 -9.54
C HIS A 548 26.18 8.97 -9.60
N HIS A 549 25.04 9.64 -9.48
CA HIS A 549 24.91 11.07 -9.69
C HIS A 549 25.60 11.90 -8.61
N THR A 550 25.44 11.51 -7.35
CA THR A 550 25.88 12.31 -6.20
C THR A 550 27.24 11.86 -5.67
N LEU A 551 27.53 10.55 -5.68
CA LEU A 551 28.75 9.99 -5.09
C LEU A 551 29.80 9.58 -6.13
N GLY A 552 29.46 9.58 -7.43
CA GLY A 552 30.36 9.18 -8.52
C GLY A 552 30.68 7.68 -8.51
N VAL A 553 29.77 6.85 -8.00
CA VAL A 553 29.93 5.39 -7.92
C VAL A 553 29.47 4.73 -9.21
N ASP A 554 30.28 3.83 -9.75
CA ASP A 554 29.92 3.01 -10.91
C ASP A 554 28.85 1.97 -10.52
N SER A 555 27.59 2.31 -10.74
CA SER A 555 26.41 1.58 -10.26
C SER A 555 25.32 1.40 -11.32
N LEU A 556 25.46 2.06 -12.47
CA LEU A 556 24.45 2.04 -13.53
C LEU A 556 24.34 0.67 -14.22
N GLY A 557 25.41 -0.14 -14.21
CA GLY A 557 25.33 -1.52 -14.68
C GLY A 557 24.33 -2.37 -13.87
N VAL A 558 24.31 -2.20 -12.54
CA VAL A 558 23.35 -2.89 -11.66
C VAL A 558 21.93 -2.32 -11.86
N ALA A 559 21.80 -0.99 -11.97
CA ALA A 559 20.50 -0.35 -12.21
C ALA A 559 19.89 -0.79 -13.54
N LYS A 560 20.72 -0.89 -14.59
CA LYS A 560 20.33 -1.41 -15.90
C LYS A 560 19.90 -2.87 -15.83
N GLY A 561 20.65 -3.72 -15.12
CA GLY A 561 20.26 -5.12 -14.90
C GLY A 561 18.89 -5.27 -14.25
N LEU A 562 18.56 -4.44 -13.24
CA LEU A 562 17.22 -4.47 -12.66
C LEU A 562 16.12 -4.09 -13.65
N LEU A 563 16.33 -3.06 -14.48
CA LEU A 563 15.34 -2.64 -15.49
C LEU A 563 15.20 -3.67 -16.60
N ASP A 564 16.31 -4.27 -17.04
CA ASP A 564 16.37 -5.20 -18.16
C ASP A 564 15.95 -6.63 -17.79
N ASP A 565 16.12 -7.04 -16.53
CA ASP A 565 15.82 -8.41 -16.07
C ASP A 565 14.56 -8.45 -15.19
N TYR A 566 14.50 -7.61 -14.15
CA TYR A 566 13.46 -7.69 -13.11
C TYR A 566 12.16 -7.00 -13.54
N TRP A 567 12.20 -5.70 -13.87
CA TRP A 567 10.99 -4.97 -14.25
C TRP A 567 10.46 -5.34 -15.64
N SER A 568 11.33 -5.72 -16.57
CA SER A 568 10.93 -6.26 -17.87
C SER A 568 10.11 -7.55 -17.74
N SER A 569 10.35 -8.37 -16.71
CA SER A 569 9.55 -9.58 -16.45
C SER A 569 8.07 -9.26 -16.20
N MET A 570 7.74 -8.09 -15.62
CA MET A 570 6.35 -7.63 -15.47
C MET A 570 5.70 -7.23 -16.82
N VAL A 571 6.51 -7.01 -17.86
CA VAL A 571 6.09 -6.60 -19.21
C VAL A 571 5.99 -7.80 -20.14
N ASP A 572 7.00 -8.67 -20.12
CA ASP A 572 7.23 -9.71 -21.13
C ASP A 572 6.48 -11.02 -20.83
N GLN A 573 5.82 -11.13 -19.67
CA GLN A 573 5.01 -12.29 -19.30
C GLN A 573 3.54 -12.12 -19.64
N ASP A 574 3.18 -12.45 -20.90
CA ASP A 574 1.82 -12.31 -21.43
C ASP A 574 0.75 -13.05 -20.60
N GLU A 575 1.09 -14.16 -19.94
CA GLU A 575 0.15 -14.93 -19.10
C GLU A 575 -0.32 -14.15 -17.86
N TYR A 576 0.56 -13.35 -17.26
CA TYR A 576 0.32 -12.65 -15.99
C TYR A 576 0.19 -11.15 -16.14
N ARG A 577 0.24 -10.64 -17.39
CA ARG A 577 0.25 -9.23 -17.70
C ARG A 577 -1.00 -8.52 -17.19
N SER A 578 -0.84 -7.72 -16.14
CA SER A 578 -1.88 -6.85 -15.57
C SER A 578 -1.87 -5.43 -16.16
N GLY A 579 -0.75 -5.04 -16.78
CA GLY A 579 -0.49 -3.66 -17.18
C GLY A 579 -0.14 -2.71 -16.04
N ALA A 580 0.01 -3.23 -14.81
CA ALA A 580 0.39 -2.50 -13.62
C ALA A 580 1.63 -3.15 -12.97
N SER A 581 2.33 -2.42 -12.10
CA SER A 581 3.47 -2.98 -11.35
C SER A 581 3.02 -4.05 -10.36
N TRP A 582 3.87 -5.04 -10.12
CA TRP A 582 3.57 -6.17 -9.24
C TRP A 582 4.18 -6.03 -7.85
N GLU A 583 3.68 -6.87 -6.94
CA GLU A 583 4.05 -6.87 -5.54
C GLU A 583 5.38 -7.63 -5.29
N TYR A 584 5.46 -8.87 -5.77
CA TYR A 584 6.64 -9.73 -5.74
C TYR A 584 6.85 -10.41 -7.09
N LEU A 585 8.08 -10.87 -7.33
CA LEU A 585 8.44 -11.81 -8.38
C LEU A 585 9.23 -12.97 -7.76
N TYR A 586 9.10 -14.16 -8.31
CA TYR A 586 10.02 -15.28 -8.08
C TYR A 586 11.28 -15.13 -8.95
N PRO A 587 12.35 -15.91 -8.67
CA PRO A 587 13.60 -15.84 -9.43
C PRO A 587 13.46 -16.11 -10.93
N ASP A 588 12.44 -16.85 -11.35
CA ASP A 588 12.12 -17.09 -12.76
C ASP A 588 11.39 -15.91 -13.44
N GLY A 589 11.06 -14.87 -12.68
CA GLY A 589 10.38 -13.66 -13.10
C GLY A 589 8.86 -13.75 -13.03
N SER A 590 8.28 -14.92 -12.76
CA SER A 590 6.83 -15.05 -12.53
C SER A 590 6.43 -14.28 -11.26
N PRO A 591 5.18 -13.83 -11.12
CA PRO A 591 4.79 -13.03 -9.94
C PRO A 591 4.79 -13.80 -8.62
N GLY A 592 4.92 -15.13 -8.64
CA GLY A 592 4.71 -15.95 -7.45
C GLY A 592 3.30 -15.80 -6.90
N ILE A 593 2.30 -16.38 -7.59
CA ILE A 593 0.89 -16.26 -7.21
C ILE A 593 0.62 -17.07 -5.94
N ASP A 594 0.84 -16.43 -4.79
CA ASP A 594 0.46 -16.94 -3.48
C ASP A 594 -0.45 -15.93 -2.74
N LEU A 595 -0.77 -16.21 -1.48
CA LEU A 595 -1.63 -15.45 -0.58
C LEU A 595 -1.35 -13.94 -0.61
N PHE A 596 -0.08 -13.56 -0.72
CA PHE A 596 0.37 -12.18 -0.55
C PHE A 596 0.72 -11.44 -1.85
N THR A 597 0.57 -12.02 -3.04
CA THR A 597 1.02 -11.34 -4.27
C THR A 597 -0.10 -10.59 -5.00
N SER A 598 -0.01 -9.26 -5.05
CA SER A 598 -0.79 -8.40 -5.95
C SER A 598 -0.11 -8.15 -7.30
N LEU A 599 -0.85 -8.32 -8.39
CA LEU A 599 -0.39 -7.94 -9.74
C LEU A 599 -0.71 -6.48 -10.10
N SER A 600 -1.19 -5.68 -9.14
CA SER A 600 -1.47 -4.26 -9.34
C SER A 600 -1.20 -3.53 -8.03
N HIS A 601 0.08 -3.22 -7.81
CA HIS A 601 0.60 -2.69 -6.57
C HIS A 601 1.58 -1.52 -6.84
N PRO A 602 1.28 -0.27 -6.42
CA PRO A 602 2.13 0.88 -6.68
C PRO A 602 3.52 0.76 -6.06
N TRP A 603 3.71 -0.04 -5.00
CA TRP A 603 5.04 -0.22 -4.42
C TRP A 603 6.10 -0.79 -5.38
N GLY A 604 5.66 -1.38 -6.50
CA GLY A 604 6.55 -1.94 -7.52
C GLY A 604 6.84 -0.95 -8.63
N GLY A 605 6.24 0.24 -8.58
CA GLY A 605 6.22 1.24 -9.63
C GLY A 605 7.35 2.25 -9.57
N ALA A 606 8.42 1.99 -8.80
CA ALA A 606 9.53 2.93 -8.63
C ALA A 606 10.15 3.47 -9.93
N PRO A 607 10.30 2.69 -11.03
CA PRO A 607 10.76 3.23 -12.30
C PRO A 607 9.96 4.44 -12.82
N THR A 608 8.69 4.58 -12.46
CA THR A 608 7.82 5.70 -12.86
C THR A 608 8.40 7.05 -12.42
N TYR A 609 8.97 7.13 -11.20
CA TYR A 609 9.61 8.35 -10.72
C TYR A 609 11.12 8.33 -10.97
N VAL A 610 11.79 7.17 -10.90
CA VAL A 610 13.25 7.10 -11.05
C VAL A 610 13.70 7.46 -12.47
N LEU A 611 13.01 6.99 -13.52
CA LEU A 611 13.46 7.19 -14.90
C LEU A 611 13.44 8.68 -15.32
N PRO A 612 12.36 9.45 -15.10
CA PRO A 612 12.37 10.89 -15.34
C PRO A 612 13.41 11.63 -14.48
N GLU A 613 13.53 11.28 -13.19
CA GLU A 613 14.44 11.96 -12.27
C GLU A 613 15.92 11.64 -12.52
N SER A 614 16.24 10.47 -13.07
CA SER A 614 17.61 9.94 -13.03
C SER A 614 18.19 9.57 -14.39
N VAL A 615 17.34 9.18 -15.34
CA VAL A 615 17.77 8.92 -16.72
C VAL A 615 17.68 10.20 -17.54
N VAL A 616 16.49 10.84 -17.54
CA VAL A 616 16.33 12.18 -18.14
C VAL A 616 17.02 13.23 -17.27
N GLY A 617 16.93 13.08 -15.94
CA GLY A 617 17.77 13.79 -14.98
C GLY A 617 17.13 15.01 -14.32
N ILE A 618 15.80 15.17 -14.37
CA ILE A 618 15.12 16.37 -13.83
C ILE A 618 14.87 16.17 -12.33
N ARG A 619 15.59 16.88 -11.46
CA ARG A 619 15.45 16.73 -9.99
C ARG A 619 15.24 18.06 -9.28
N ALA A 620 14.30 18.08 -8.33
CA ALA A 620 14.10 19.23 -7.46
C ALA A 620 15.28 19.44 -6.49
N VAL A 621 15.69 20.70 -6.31
CA VAL A 621 16.68 21.13 -5.31
C VAL A 621 16.00 21.95 -4.23
N GLU A 622 15.06 22.81 -4.63
CA GLU A 622 14.15 23.53 -3.75
C GLU A 622 12.69 23.11 -3.98
N PRO A 623 11.79 23.32 -2.99
CA PRO A 623 10.38 22.94 -3.09
C PRO A 623 9.68 23.49 -4.34
N GLY A 624 8.88 22.64 -4.99
CA GLY A 624 8.13 22.97 -6.20
C GLY A 624 9.02 23.22 -7.42
N TYR A 625 10.24 22.69 -7.45
CA TYR A 625 11.23 22.92 -8.51
C TYR A 625 11.63 24.40 -8.70
N ARG A 626 11.51 25.22 -7.64
CA ARG A 626 11.97 26.63 -7.70
C ARG A 626 13.44 26.70 -8.11
N GLU A 627 14.27 25.86 -7.51
CA GLU A 627 15.59 25.47 -8.01
C GLU A 627 15.56 23.98 -8.36
N TRP A 628 16.19 23.61 -9.46
CA TRP A 628 16.28 22.23 -9.93
C TRP A 628 17.63 21.96 -10.61
N THR A 629 18.00 20.69 -10.69
CA THR A 629 19.24 20.24 -11.33
C THR A 629 18.92 19.29 -12.48
N LEU A 630 19.78 19.30 -13.48
CA LEU A 630 19.76 18.40 -14.62
C LEU A 630 20.95 17.45 -14.56
N MET A 631 20.70 16.17 -14.28
CA MET A 631 21.72 15.11 -14.11
C MET A 631 21.32 13.85 -14.90
N PRO A 632 21.58 13.81 -16.22
CA PRO A 632 21.15 12.71 -17.09
C PRO A 632 22.07 11.49 -16.97
N ALA A 633 21.55 10.32 -17.33
CA ALA A 633 22.31 9.06 -17.48
C ALA A 633 22.01 8.37 -18.83
N VAL A 634 21.59 9.13 -19.85
CA VAL A 634 21.00 8.59 -21.09
C VAL A 634 21.96 7.65 -21.84
N ALA A 635 23.19 8.10 -22.14
CA ALA A 635 24.13 7.26 -22.89
C ALA A 635 24.72 6.14 -22.03
N GLU A 636 24.94 6.40 -20.73
CA GLU A 636 25.42 5.41 -19.77
C GLU A 636 24.43 4.25 -19.60
N MET A 637 23.12 4.52 -19.74
CA MET A 637 22.07 3.51 -19.79
C MET A 637 21.91 2.85 -21.17
N GLY A 638 22.74 3.21 -22.15
CA GLY A 638 22.72 2.66 -23.50
C GLY A 638 21.56 3.15 -24.37
N LEU A 639 21.00 4.32 -24.07
CA LEU A 639 19.88 4.90 -24.82
C LEU A 639 20.39 5.88 -25.89
N GLU A 640 19.79 5.83 -27.08
CA GLU A 640 20.04 6.79 -28.16
C GLU A 640 19.28 8.10 -27.94
N HIS A 641 18.17 8.04 -27.23
CA HIS A 641 17.41 9.21 -26.82
C HIS A 641 16.59 8.95 -25.57
N ALA A 642 16.32 10.01 -24.82
CA ALA A 642 15.38 10.02 -23.73
C ALA A 642 14.78 11.42 -23.57
N SER A 643 13.46 11.49 -23.49
CA SER A 643 12.72 12.72 -23.23
C SER A 643 11.79 12.54 -22.04
N GLY A 644 11.64 13.59 -21.25
CA GLY A 644 10.75 13.59 -20.10
C GLY A 644 10.12 14.95 -19.85
N THR A 645 8.90 14.94 -19.32
CA THR A 645 8.19 16.13 -18.85
C THR A 645 7.86 15.98 -17.37
N THR A 646 8.37 16.90 -16.56
CA THR A 646 8.03 17.06 -15.15
C THR A 646 7.15 18.29 -15.01
N VAL A 647 5.96 18.11 -14.45
CA VAL A 647 5.05 19.23 -14.22
C VAL A 647 5.30 19.82 -12.85
N THR A 648 5.37 21.15 -12.79
CA THR A 648 5.67 21.90 -11.58
C THR A 648 4.59 22.96 -11.33
N PRO A 649 4.50 23.55 -10.13
CA PRO A 649 3.62 24.68 -9.86
C PRO A 649 3.85 25.89 -10.78
N PHE A 650 5.03 25.97 -11.42
CA PHE A 650 5.41 27.07 -12.32
C PHE A 650 5.12 26.75 -13.80
N GLY A 651 4.72 25.51 -14.11
CA GLY A 651 4.57 24.97 -15.47
C GLY A 651 5.49 23.77 -15.73
N ASN A 652 5.56 23.31 -16.97
CA ASN A 652 6.30 22.10 -17.30
C ASN A 652 7.79 22.39 -17.45
N ILE A 653 8.63 21.56 -16.84
CA ILE A 653 10.04 21.37 -17.23
C ILE A 653 10.04 20.21 -18.23
N ALA A 654 10.53 20.44 -19.45
CA ALA A 654 10.62 19.40 -20.47
C ALA A 654 12.04 19.31 -21.00
N VAL A 655 12.56 18.09 -21.12
CA VAL A 655 13.91 17.82 -21.60
C VAL A 655 13.84 16.73 -22.66
N ASP A 656 14.52 16.94 -23.79
CA ASP A 656 14.71 15.94 -24.86
C ASP A 656 16.22 15.80 -25.11
N TRP A 657 16.77 14.62 -24.80
CA TRP A 657 18.16 14.26 -25.04
C TRP A 657 18.29 13.40 -26.31
N ARG A 658 19.33 13.68 -27.11
CA ARG A 658 19.80 12.81 -28.19
C ARG A 658 21.28 12.46 -28.00
N VAL A 659 21.65 11.24 -28.32
CA VAL A 659 23.04 10.77 -28.35
C VAL A 659 23.46 10.66 -29.81
N ALA A 660 24.59 11.26 -30.17
CA ALA A 660 25.08 11.21 -31.56
C ALA A 660 25.68 9.83 -31.91
N GLU A 661 25.73 9.50 -33.21
CA GLU A 661 26.25 8.22 -33.74
C GLU A 661 27.70 7.91 -33.33
N ASP A 662 28.48 8.92 -32.97
CA ASP A 662 29.86 8.75 -32.49
C ASP A 662 29.97 8.47 -30.97
N GLY A 663 28.83 8.20 -30.31
CA GLY A 663 28.75 7.85 -28.90
C GLY A 663 28.91 9.03 -27.94
N ARG A 664 28.90 10.26 -28.43
CA ARG A 664 28.98 11.46 -27.60
C ARG A 664 27.55 12.02 -27.31
N ILE A 665 27.29 12.45 -26.07
CA ILE A 665 25.98 12.96 -25.60
C ILE A 665 25.72 14.37 -26.12
N HIS A 666 24.93 14.49 -27.18
CA HIS A 666 24.97 15.64 -28.10
C HIS A 666 23.56 16.22 -28.29
N CYS A 667 23.30 17.36 -27.66
CA CYS A 667 22.10 18.20 -27.79
C CYS A 667 20.90 17.77 -26.92
N ALA A 668 20.67 18.52 -25.84
CA ALA A 668 19.41 18.57 -25.12
C ALA A 668 18.60 19.80 -25.55
N THR A 669 17.32 19.63 -25.84
CA THR A 669 16.37 20.75 -25.83
C THR A 669 15.71 20.80 -24.46
N ILE A 670 15.87 21.91 -23.75
CA ILE A 670 15.36 22.11 -22.40
C ILE A 670 14.35 23.25 -22.43
N PHE A 671 13.14 23.01 -21.96
CA PHE A 671 12.16 24.05 -21.66
C PHE A 671 12.05 24.21 -20.15
N SER A 672 12.34 25.42 -19.67
CA SER A 672 12.26 25.78 -18.25
C SER A 672 11.16 26.83 -18.07
N PRO A 673 10.16 26.61 -17.20
CA PRO A 673 9.05 27.53 -17.02
C PRO A 673 9.48 28.82 -16.31
N LYS A 674 8.67 29.88 -16.40
CA LYS A 674 8.98 31.15 -15.73
C LYS A 674 8.83 30.97 -14.21
N GLY A 675 9.83 31.42 -13.45
CA GLY A 675 9.81 31.34 -11.98
C GLY A 675 10.66 30.20 -11.40
N THR A 676 11.25 29.37 -12.26
CA THR A 676 12.22 28.33 -11.89
C THR A 676 13.64 28.72 -12.28
N HIS A 677 14.61 28.08 -11.64
CA HIS A 677 16.03 28.21 -11.95
C HIS A 677 16.66 26.82 -11.97
N GLY A 678 17.13 26.39 -13.14
CA GLY A 678 17.77 25.10 -13.31
C GLY A 678 19.28 25.22 -13.44
N TYR A 679 20.02 24.16 -13.15
CA TYR A 679 21.42 24.07 -13.56
C TYR A 679 21.82 22.66 -14.01
N TYR A 680 22.73 22.58 -14.96
CA TYR A 680 23.36 21.34 -15.40
C TYR A 680 24.79 21.28 -14.85
N LYS A 681 25.15 20.16 -14.21
CA LYS A 681 26.53 19.91 -13.76
C LYS A 681 27.30 19.19 -14.87
N VAL A 682 28.33 19.83 -15.40
CA VAL A 682 29.19 19.25 -16.45
C VAL A 682 30.06 18.14 -15.83
N PRO A 683 29.97 16.89 -16.30
CA PRO A 683 30.80 15.81 -15.79
C PRO A 683 32.29 16.08 -16.04
N LYS A 684 33.14 15.55 -15.15
CA LYS A 684 34.60 15.70 -15.30
C LYS A 684 35.06 15.06 -16.62
N GLY A 685 35.88 15.78 -17.38
CA GLY A 685 36.32 15.33 -18.70
C GLY A 685 35.32 15.65 -19.82
N PHE A 686 34.31 16.47 -19.55
CA PHE A 686 33.40 17.00 -20.55
C PHE A 686 33.44 18.54 -20.58
N SER A 687 33.10 19.08 -21.74
CA SER A 687 32.86 20.49 -22.03
C SER A 687 31.41 20.64 -22.46
N ALA A 688 30.85 21.85 -22.34
CA ALA A 688 29.47 22.08 -22.73
C ALA A 688 29.25 23.46 -23.35
N LEU A 689 28.37 23.48 -24.36
CA LEU A 689 27.90 24.66 -25.06
C LEU A 689 26.45 24.92 -24.67
N ARG A 690 26.11 26.17 -24.36
CA ARG A 690 24.73 26.63 -24.16
C ARG A 690 24.37 27.60 -25.27
N ASP A 691 23.34 27.26 -26.04
CA ASP A 691 22.88 28.03 -27.21
C ASP A 691 24.04 28.36 -28.16
N GLY A 692 24.91 27.37 -28.40
CA GLY A 692 26.12 27.49 -29.23
C GLY A 692 27.31 28.21 -28.60
N ASN A 693 27.21 28.69 -27.36
CA ASN A 693 28.29 29.42 -26.68
C ASN A 693 28.99 28.56 -25.63
N ASN A 694 30.33 28.61 -25.59
CA ASN A 694 31.12 27.96 -24.53
C ASN A 694 30.76 28.55 -23.16
N VAL A 695 30.37 27.67 -22.24
CA VAL A 695 30.16 28.04 -20.84
C VAL A 695 31.41 27.66 -20.05
N LYS A 696 31.95 28.60 -19.27
CA LYS A 696 33.09 28.34 -18.39
C LYS A 696 32.58 27.89 -17.02
N GLY A 697 33.09 26.76 -16.54
CA GLY A 697 32.74 26.20 -15.23
C GLY A 697 32.21 24.78 -15.33
N ASP A 698 31.99 24.17 -14.18
CA ASP A 698 31.39 22.85 -14.00
C ASP A 698 29.85 22.92 -13.80
N ARG A 699 29.27 24.13 -13.79
CA ARG A 699 27.83 24.38 -13.63
C ARG A 699 27.33 25.32 -14.73
N ILE A 700 26.29 24.90 -15.44
CA ILE A 700 25.61 25.69 -16.49
C ILE A 700 24.22 26.07 -16.02
N GLU A 701 23.96 27.36 -15.93
CA GLU A 701 22.66 27.88 -15.55
C GLU A 701 21.64 27.78 -16.70
N ILE A 702 20.45 27.29 -16.34
CA ILE A 702 19.24 27.15 -17.16
C ILE A 702 18.19 28.11 -16.60
N PRO A 703 18.09 29.35 -17.13
CA PRO A 703 17.12 30.32 -16.64
C PRO A 703 15.68 29.87 -16.91
N GLY A 704 14.74 30.31 -16.07
CA GLY A 704 13.32 30.09 -16.29
C GLY A 704 12.72 30.99 -17.36
N GLY A 705 11.68 30.50 -18.04
CA GLY A 705 10.93 31.21 -19.07
C GLY A 705 11.55 31.16 -20.47
N CYS A 706 12.45 30.22 -20.73
CA CYS A 706 13.10 30.08 -22.03
C CYS A 706 13.31 28.61 -22.43
N LYS A 707 13.53 28.43 -23.73
CA LYS A 707 14.14 27.22 -24.29
C LYS A 707 15.66 27.39 -24.28
N VAL A 708 16.39 26.36 -23.85
CA VAL A 708 17.85 26.28 -23.87
C VAL A 708 18.27 25.07 -24.70
N GLU A 709 19.29 25.24 -25.53
CA GLU A 709 19.96 24.13 -26.22
C GLU A 709 21.31 23.86 -25.56
N LEU A 710 21.50 22.63 -25.10
CA LEU A 710 22.70 22.19 -24.38
C LEU A 710 23.44 21.14 -25.19
N GLU A 711 24.68 21.39 -25.59
CA GLU A 711 25.53 20.39 -26.23
C GLU A 711 26.68 20.02 -25.29
N VAL A 712 26.89 18.73 -25.02
CA VAL A 712 27.94 18.24 -24.12
C VAL A 712 28.94 17.43 -24.94
N ARG A 713 30.24 17.68 -24.76
CA ARG A 713 31.28 17.02 -25.55
C ARG A 713 32.38 16.53 -24.63
N ARG A 714 32.80 15.28 -24.80
CA ARG A 714 33.98 14.76 -24.12
C ARG A 714 35.21 15.58 -24.52
N ILE A 715 36.02 15.94 -23.53
CA ILE A 715 37.33 16.57 -23.72
C ILE A 715 38.30 15.42 -23.93
N ASP A 716 38.77 15.28 -25.16
CA ASP A 716 39.75 14.26 -25.57
C ASP A 716 41.09 14.40 -24.82
#